data_AF-A0AAR2LPS6-F1
#
_entry.id   AF-A0AAR2LPS6-F1
#
_cell.length_a   1.000
_cell.length_b   1.000
_cell.length_c   1.000
_cell.angle_alpha   90.00
_cell.angle_beta   90.00
_cell.angle_gamma   90.00
#
_symmetry.space_group_name_H-M   'P 1'
#
loop_
_entity.id
_entity.type
_entity.pdbx_description
1 polymer ?
#
loop_
_entity_poly.entity_id
_entity_poly.type
_entity_poly.pdbx_seq_one_letter_code
_entity_poly.pdbx_strand_id
1 'polypeptide(L)'
;SQGIFHTLIRNVNMTGYLPPYSRYHCSIPDTQTLMDTRAARPFSFSFNTSDYRILHMDQDQGRLYLGSREYLVSLDMQNVNKEPLIIHWPAPAQRKGECQMTGKGKHGECANFVRLIEPWNRTHLFTCGTGAYKPICTYINRGWRAEHFSLDQNNLKNRNIEDYLFRLVPGYLDSGKGKCSYDPNHEDVAALINGNLYAGVHLDFMGTDPAIFRTMGSRPAVRTEQYDSRWLNEPVFIQIKQIPDSSEKNDDKLYFFFREKSLDSGGTASPSVRIKRNDEGGQKSLVNKWTTFLKARLVCSVMGDDGVETYFDELRDVFIQPTQDERNPMVYAVFSTAGSVFKGSAVCVYSMADIRNVFNGPFAHKHGHNYQWTAYTGKIPYPRPGTCPGGTFTPGLRSSKEFSDEAVNFIRNHPLMHHPVYPIHRRPLVVRSGVDYRFTTIAVDQVDAVDGRYEVFFLGTDRGTVQKIIVLPKNPTTMEELTLEEVEVFRTPAPVKTMRISAKRQQLYVSSDAGLTQVSLHRCGVYGKACSDCCLARDPYCAWDGESCAPFTQATKRRSRRQDVKHGDPLRQCRGFNAKGKAETVQFGVEGSSTFLECVPRSPQATVKWLYQKEGRRKLLNRDREVLKTPQGILLKSLTHSDAGLYHCLATENNFKHTLARVSLRILDREIAVALTVPDEDEEEEMTKRHQKPHQQEPPATPPANPALLMEAEMRMIHQYCQSYWAQLTTAGKAEEQQTKRTSRRHTEGLKPSGG
;
A
#
# COMPACT_ATOMS: atom_id res chain seq x y z
N SER A 1 -33.95 -5.46 -22.03
CA SER A 1 -32.51 -5.50 -21.68
C SER A 1 -32.21 -5.30 -20.19
N GLN A 2 -33.11 -4.75 -19.36
CA GLN A 2 -32.88 -4.61 -17.90
C GLN A 2 -33.21 -5.86 -17.06
N GLY A 3 -34.04 -6.79 -17.57
CA GLY A 3 -34.43 -8.02 -16.84
C GLY A 3 -33.35 -9.12 -16.75
N ILE A 4 -32.31 -9.07 -17.59
CA ILE A 4 -31.23 -10.08 -17.60
C ILE A 4 -30.14 -9.72 -16.58
N PHE A 5 -30.05 -8.44 -16.18
CA PHE A 5 -29.06 -7.96 -15.21
C PHE A 5 -29.34 -8.47 -13.79
N HIS A 6 -30.61 -8.64 -13.41
CA HIS A 6 -30.99 -9.14 -12.08
C HIS A 6 -30.84 -10.66 -11.93
N THR A 7 -30.89 -11.42 -13.02
CA THR A 7 -30.82 -12.89 -12.99
C THR A 7 -29.38 -13.40 -12.92
N LEU A 8 -28.42 -12.69 -13.52
CA LEU A 8 -26.98 -13.02 -13.42
C LEU A 8 -26.40 -12.73 -12.03
N ILE A 9 -26.91 -11.71 -11.32
CA ILE A 9 -26.48 -11.39 -9.95
C ILE A 9 -27.06 -12.37 -8.92
N ARG A 10 -28.17 -13.06 -9.22
CA ARG A 10 -28.78 -14.07 -8.32
C ARG A 10 -28.15 -15.46 -8.42
N ASN A 11 -27.59 -15.83 -9.58
CA ASN A 11 -27.00 -17.16 -9.78
C ASN A 11 -25.51 -17.25 -9.43
N VAL A 12 -24.86 -16.12 -9.14
CA VAL A 12 -23.55 -16.11 -8.49
C VAL A 12 -23.80 -15.70 -7.05
N ASN A 13 -23.71 -16.65 -6.12
CA ASN A 13 -23.88 -16.47 -4.68
C ASN A 13 -22.70 -15.66 -4.06
N MET A 14 -22.37 -14.50 -4.64
CA MET A 14 -21.41 -13.52 -4.12
C MET A 14 -22.07 -12.49 -3.18
N THR A 15 -23.35 -12.67 -2.85
CA THR A 15 -24.15 -11.79 -1.97
C THR A 15 -23.78 -11.88 -0.48
N GLY A 16 -22.78 -12.68 -0.11
CA GLY A 16 -22.30 -12.82 1.27
C GLY A 16 -21.12 -11.93 1.67
N TYR A 17 -20.44 -11.28 0.73
CA TYR A 17 -19.24 -10.49 1.02
C TYR A 17 -19.47 -9.01 0.72
N LEU A 18 -20.10 -8.29 1.65
CA LEU A 18 -19.83 -6.85 1.75
C LEU A 18 -18.31 -6.69 1.91
N PRO A 19 -17.63 -5.83 1.11
CA PRO A 19 -16.21 -5.63 1.28
C PRO A 19 -15.94 -5.21 2.73
N PRO A 20 -14.98 -5.83 3.43
CA PRO A 20 -14.69 -5.43 4.80
C PRO A 20 -14.21 -3.99 4.78
N TYR A 21 -14.98 -3.10 5.40
CA TYR A 21 -14.59 -1.72 5.62
C TYR A 21 -13.27 -1.69 6.40
N SER A 22 -12.31 -0.88 5.97
CA SER A 22 -11.04 -0.72 6.68
C SER A 22 -11.30 -0.25 8.12
N ARG A 23 -10.60 -0.79 9.14
CA ARG A 23 -10.76 -0.30 10.52
C ARG A 23 -10.33 1.15 10.70
N TYR A 24 -9.50 1.66 9.80
CA TYR A 24 -9.12 3.06 9.72
C TYR A 24 -9.06 3.45 8.24
N HIS A 25 -9.73 4.53 7.87
CA HIS A 25 -9.72 5.09 6.52
C HIS A 25 -9.22 6.54 6.61
N CYS A 26 -8.10 6.83 5.95
CA CYS A 26 -7.57 8.19 5.84
C CYS A 26 -7.79 8.67 4.40
N SER A 27 -8.75 9.59 4.21
CA SER A 27 -9.09 10.19 2.90
C SER A 27 -8.51 11.60 2.75
N ILE A 28 -8.21 12.06 1.52
CA ILE A 28 -7.78 13.40 1.05
C ILE A 28 -7.51 14.50 2.11
N PRO A 29 -8.47 14.99 2.92
CA PRO A 29 -8.17 15.93 4.02
C PRO A 29 -7.16 15.39 5.08
N ASP A 30 -7.02 14.07 5.20
CA ASP A 30 -6.02 13.37 6.03
C ASP A 30 -4.65 13.20 5.36
N THR A 31 -4.49 13.52 4.08
CA THR A 31 -3.11 13.58 3.54
C THR A 31 -2.31 14.65 4.26
N GLN A 32 -2.95 15.76 4.65
CA GLN A 32 -2.30 16.78 5.48
C GLN A 32 -1.89 16.20 6.85
N THR A 33 -2.76 15.45 7.54
CA THR A 33 -2.44 14.83 8.84
C THR A 33 -1.36 13.74 8.71
N LEU A 34 -1.33 12.97 7.62
CA LEU A 34 -0.26 12.01 7.31
C LEU A 34 1.11 12.68 7.10
N MET A 35 1.12 13.86 6.47
CA MET A 35 2.32 14.67 6.27
C MET A 35 2.77 15.32 7.58
N ASP A 36 1.83 15.86 8.35
CA ASP A 36 2.08 16.54 9.62
C ASP A 36 2.65 15.56 10.67
N THR A 37 2.12 14.33 10.71
CA THR A 37 2.64 13.24 11.55
C THR A 37 3.93 12.61 11.00
N ARG A 38 4.41 13.04 9.84
CA ARG A 38 5.57 12.50 9.10
C ARG A 38 5.47 10.99 8.84
N ALA A 39 4.26 10.45 8.84
CA ALA A 39 4.01 9.03 8.62
C ALA A 39 3.97 8.68 7.12
N ALA A 40 3.77 9.69 6.26
CA ALA A 40 4.01 9.61 4.83
C ALA A 40 4.93 10.77 4.38
N ARG A 41 5.84 10.49 3.45
CA ARG A 41 6.73 11.48 2.83
C ARG A 41 6.71 11.29 1.31
N PRO A 42 6.00 12.16 0.58
CA PRO A 42 5.98 12.12 -0.87
C PRO A 42 7.27 12.74 -1.39
N PHE A 43 7.73 12.19 -2.50
CA PHE A 43 8.80 12.68 -3.32
C PHE A 43 8.27 12.75 -4.76
N SER A 44 8.34 13.94 -5.35
CA SER A 44 8.13 14.16 -6.77
C SER A 44 9.20 15.14 -7.24
N PHE A 45 9.47 15.17 -8.55
CA PHE A 45 10.37 16.17 -9.08
C PHE A 45 9.65 17.53 -9.07
N SER A 46 10.42 18.61 -8.97
CA SER A 46 9.89 19.97 -9.09
C SER A 46 9.54 20.34 -10.54
N PHE A 47 10.08 19.59 -11.50
CA PHE A 47 9.82 19.71 -12.93
C PHE A 47 8.95 18.55 -13.43
N ASN A 48 8.35 18.75 -14.60
CA ASN A 48 7.42 17.79 -15.18
C ASN A 48 8.13 16.52 -15.66
N THR A 49 7.83 15.39 -15.02
CA THR A 49 8.22 14.04 -15.42
C THR A 49 7.20 13.04 -14.87
N SER A 50 7.30 11.79 -15.28
CA SER A 50 6.33 10.73 -14.97
C SER A 50 7.00 9.36 -14.92
N ASP A 51 6.19 8.32 -14.72
CA ASP A 51 6.60 6.91 -14.77
C ASP A 51 7.70 6.55 -13.76
N TYR A 52 7.45 6.81 -12.47
CA TYR A 52 8.33 6.41 -11.36
C TYR A 52 8.27 4.88 -11.18
N ARG A 53 8.74 4.12 -12.16
CA ARG A 53 8.44 2.69 -12.26
C ARG A 53 9.48 1.82 -11.56
N ILE A 54 10.76 2.12 -11.74
CA ILE A 54 11.83 1.25 -11.25
C ILE A 54 12.24 1.67 -9.85
N LEU A 55 12.05 0.77 -8.88
CA LEU A 55 12.51 0.92 -7.49
C LEU A 55 13.50 -0.18 -7.13
N HIS A 56 14.77 0.20 -6.99
CA HIS A 56 15.84 -0.68 -6.52
C HIS A 56 16.29 -0.24 -5.11
N MET A 57 16.03 -1.08 -4.11
CA MET A 57 16.46 -0.82 -2.73
C MET A 57 17.86 -1.38 -2.49
N ASP A 58 18.77 -0.52 -2.05
CA ASP A 58 20.06 -0.93 -1.52
C ASP A 58 20.10 -0.71 0.00
N GLN A 59 19.77 -1.76 0.74
CA GLN A 59 19.69 -1.68 2.19
C GLN A 59 21.05 -1.46 2.86
N ASP A 60 22.13 -1.92 2.23
CA ASP A 60 23.50 -1.86 2.74
C ASP A 60 24.03 -0.42 2.71
N GLN A 61 23.79 0.30 1.60
CA GLN A 61 24.11 1.72 1.49
C GLN A 61 23.01 2.64 2.02
N GLY A 62 21.84 2.11 2.37
CA GLY A 62 20.69 2.90 2.81
C GLY A 62 20.18 3.84 1.72
N ARG A 63 20.25 3.41 0.46
CA ARG A 63 19.84 4.18 -0.71
C ARG A 63 18.70 3.48 -1.46
N LEU A 64 17.77 4.28 -1.96
CA LEU A 64 16.71 3.85 -2.87
C LEU A 64 16.99 4.47 -4.23
N TYR A 65 17.25 3.64 -5.23
CA TYR A 65 17.40 4.10 -6.61
C TYR A 65 16.06 4.05 -7.32
N LEU A 66 15.71 5.15 -7.95
CA LEU A 66 14.47 5.39 -8.65
C LEU A 66 14.76 5.70 -10.12
N GLY A 67 14.14 4.96 -11.03
CA GLY A 67 14.13 5.27 -12.46
C GLY A 67 12.80 5.87 -12.89
N SER A 68 12.85 6.98 -13.63
CA SER A 68 11.68 7.63 -14.21
C SER A 68 11.89 7.98 -15.69
N ARG A 69 10.93 8.72 -16.28
CA ARG A 69 11.10 9.31 -17.62
C ARG A 69 12.24 10.34 -17.61
N GLU A 70 13.34 10.04 -18.28
CA GLU A 70 14.56 10.82 -18.49
C GLU A 70 15.46 11.03 -17.27
N TYR A 71 15.11 10.48 -16.10
CA TYR A 71 15.88 10.70 -14.88
C TYR A 71 16.13 9.41 -14.11
N LEU A 72 17.28 9.36 -13.45
CA LEU A 72 17.57 8.45 -12.35
C LEU A 72 17.84 9.23 -11.08
N VAL A 73 17.38 8.72 -9.95
CA VAL A 73 17.54 9.37 -8.65
C VAL A 73 18.05 8.38 -7.62
N SER A 74 19.00 8.83 -6.79
CA SER A 74 19.39 8.16 -5.56
C SER A 74 18.80 8.93 -4.38
N LEU A 75 17.93 8.27 -3.62
CA LEU A 75 17.21 8.81 -2.47
C LEU A 75 17.75 8.18 -1.18
N ASP A 76 17.78 8.95 -0.10
CA ASP A 76 18.06 8.41 1.23
C ASP A 76 16.85 7.60 1.73
N MET A 77 17.06 6.34 2.13
CA MET A 77 15.97 5.46 2.56
C MET A 77 15.33 5.91 3.88
N GLN A 78 16.03 6.63 4.74
CA GLN A 78 15.47 7.15 5.99
C GLN A 78 14.54 8.33 5.72
N ASN A 79 14.93 9.21 4.80
CA ASN A 79 14.12 10.35 4.36
C ASN A 79 14.31 10.60 2.86
N VAL A 80 13.32 10.23 2.06
CA VAL A 80 13.35 10.38 0.60
C VAL A 80 13.49 11.82 0.12
N ASN A 81 13.21 12.81 0.97
CA ASN A 81 13.35 14.23 0.63
C ASN A 81 14.72 14.82 1.05
N LYS A 82 15.60 14.02 1.68
CA LYS A 82 16.92 14.45 2.09
C LYS A 82 17.92 14.26 0.94
N GLU A 83 18.41 15.39 0.41
CA GLU A 83 19.50 15.45 -0.58
C GLU A 83 19.33 14.43 -1.74
N PRO A 84 18.23 14.51 -2.52
CA PRO A 84 18.05 13.64 -3.67
C PRO A 84 19.15 13.90 -4.70
N LEU A 85 19.85 12.84 -5.12
CA LEU A 85 20.90 12.93 -6.14
C LEU A 85 20.28 12.56 -7.49
N ILE A 86 20.25 13.50 -8.43
CA ILE A 86 19.49 13.37 -9.69
C ILE A 86 20.46 13.34 -10.87
N ILE A 87 20.29 12.35 -11.74
CA ILE A 87 20.95 12.24 -13.04
C ILE A 87 19.89 12.48 -14.12
N HIS A 88 20.13 13.45 -15.00
CA HIS A 88 19.36 13.64 -16.22
C HIS A 88 19.97 12.82 -17.36
N TRP A 89 19.22 11.84 -17.87
CA TRP A 89 19.64 10.92 -18.93
C TRP A 89 18.60 10.85 -20.06
N PRO A 90 18.43 11.93 -20.84
CA PRO A 90 17.44 11.98 -21.92
C PRO A 90 17.91 11.26 -23.18
N ALA A 91 16.96 10.97 -24.07
CA ALA A 91 17.30 10.54 -25.43
C ALA A 91 17.83 11.74 -26.25
N PRO A 92 18.82 11.56 -27.15
CA PRO A 92 19.31 12.63 -28.03
C PRO A 92 18.21 13.25 -28.89
N ALA A 93 18.29 14.55 -29.16
CA ALA A 93 17.26 15.27 -29.92
C ALA A 93 17.01 14.68 -31.32
N GLN A 94 18.08 14.30 -32.02
CA GLN A 94 17.99 13.59 -33.31
C GLN A 94 17.16 12.30 -33.18
N ARG A 95 17.42 11.50 -32.13
CA ARG A 95 16.70 10.24 -31.91
C ARG A 95 15.22 10.48 -31.57
N LYS A 96 14.92 11.52 -30.80
CA LYS A 96 13.53 11.93 -30.53
C LYS A 96 12.80 12.28 -31.84
N GLY A 97 13.44 13.04 -32.72
CA GLY A 97 12.91 13.36 -34.05
C GLY A 97 12.66 12.12 -34.91
N GLU A 98 13.62 11.20 -34.97
CA GLU A 98 13.48 9.91 -35.67
C GLU A 98 12.31 9.09 -35.12
N CYS A 99 12.17 9.00 -33.80
CA CYS A 99 11.05 8.32 -33.15
C CYS A 99 9.71 8.94 -33.55
N GLN A 100 9.60 10.26 -33.57
CA GLN A 100 8.36 10.96 -33.95
C GLN A 100 7.98 10.72 -35.42
N MET A 101 8.97 10.65 -36.33
CA MET A 101 8.73 10.36 -37.75
C MET A 101 8.12 8.96 -37.99
N THR A 102 8.26 8.03 -37.03
CA THR A 102 7.62 6.70 -37.10
C THR A 102 6.15 6.70 -36.68
N GLY A 103 5.58 7.85 -36.32
CA GLY A 103 4.20 7.99 -35.84
C GLY A 103 4.02 7.75 -34.33
N LYS A 104 5.09 7.45 -33.60
CA LYS A 104 5.14 7.39 -32.12
C LYS A 104 5.24 8.79 -31.50
N GLY A 105 5.07 8.90 -30.18
CA GLY A 105 5.38 10.13 -29.44
C GLY A 105 4.22 11.09 -29.20
N LYS A 106 3.00 10.75 -29.66
CA LYS A 106 1.76 11.52 -29.38
C LYS A 106 1.50 11.72 -27.87
N HIS A 107 1.93 10.74 -27.07
CA HIS A 107 1.79 10.75 -25.61
C HIS A 107 3.13 10.93 -24.88
N GLY A 108 4.14 11.53 -25.54
CA GLY A 108 5.46 11.76 -24.93
C GLY A 108 6.35 10.52 -24.84
N GLU A 109 6.02 9.46 -25.59
CA GLU A 109 6.73 8.17 -25.57
C GLU A 109 8.14 8.24 -26.16
N CYS A 110 8.43 9.25 -27.00
CA CYS A 110 9.75 9.50 -27.57
C CYS A 110 10.67 10.19 -26.55
N ALA A 111 10.92 9.51 -25.44
CA ALA A 111 11.84 9.89 -24.38
C ALA A 111 12.62 8.65 -23.92
N ASN A 112 13.63 8.84 -23.07
CA ASN A 112 14.31 7.72 -22.43
C ASN A 112 13.59 7.36 -21.13
N PHE A 113 12.88 6.23 -21.07
CA PHE A 113 12.27 5.75 -19.84
C PHE A 113 13.18 4.70 -19.22
N VAL A 114 13.60 4.91 -17.97
CA VAL A 114 14.45 3.95 -17.27
C VAL A 114 13.63 2.70 -16.95
N ARG A 115 14.15 1.53 -17.36
CA ARG A 115 13.47 0.23 -17.25
C ARG A 115 14.23 -0.79 -16.39
N LEU A 116 15.51 -0.54 -16.16
CA LEU A 116 16.37 -1.47 -15.42
C LEU A 116 17.37 -0.71 -14.56
N ILE A 117 17.51 -1.12 -13.31
CA ILE A 117 18.59 -0.70 -12.39
C ILE A 117 19.02 -1.95 -11.61
N GLU A 118 20.22 -2.45 -11.90
CA GLU A 118 20.79 -3.63 -11.24
C GLU A 118 22.19 -3.33 -10.68
N PRO A 119 22.57 -3.91 -9.54
CA PRO A 119 23.90 -3.71 -8.98
C PRO A 119 24.94 -4.47 -9.81
N TRP A 120 25.83 -3.74 -10.49
CA TRP A 120 26.94 -4.35 -11.22
C TRP A 120 28.03 -4.83 -10.26
N ASN A 121 28.38 -3.98 -9.30
CA ASN A 121 29.29 -4.27 -8.21
C ASN A 121 28.99 -3.32 -7.03
N ARG A 122 29.91 -3.26 -6.04
CA ARG A 122 29.74 -2.39 -4.87
C ARG A 122 29.73 -0.88 -5.19
N THR A 123 30.33 -0.47 -6.31
CA THR A 123 30.51 0.94 -6.68
C THR A 123 29.69 1.38 -7.88
N HIS A 124 29.19 0.44 -8.69
CA HIS A 124 28.49 0.73 -9.93
C HIS A 124 27.13 0.02 -10.02
N LEU A 125 26.18 0.71 -10.64
CA LEU A 125 24.92 0.14 -11.11
C LEU A 125 25.00 -0.04 -12.63
N PHE A 126 24.36 -1.08 -13.14
CA PHE A 126 24.07 -1.26 -14.54
C PHE A 126 22.63 -0.84 -14.81
N THR A 127 22.42 0.08 -15.75
CA THR A 127 21.09 0.65 -15.99
C THR A 127 20.76 0.66 -17.47
N CYS A 128 19.47 0.51 -17.78
CA CYS A 128 18.99 0.58 -19.16
C CYS A 128 17.68 1.37 -19.24
N GLY A 129 17.45 2.00 -20.39
CA GLY A 129 16.21 2.70 -20.69
C GLY A 129 15.82 2.61 -22.16
N THR A 130 14.58 2.97 -22.47
CA THR A 130 13.98 2.81 -23.82
C THR A 130 14.65 3.65 -24.91
N GLY A 131 15.39 4.72 -24.54
CA GLY A 131 16.14 5.56 -25.47
C GLY A 131 15.33 6.12 -26.65
N ALA A 132 14.06 6.47 -26.43
CA ALA A 132 13.10 6.83 -27.49
C ALA A 132 12.98 5.74 -28.56
N TYR A 133 12.48 4.57 -28.15
CA TYR A 133 12.38 3.36 -28.98
C TYR A 133 13.71 2.94 -29.62
N LYS A 134 14.82 3.15 -28.91
CA LYS A 134 16.14 2.60 -29.22
C LYS A 134 16.82 2.31 -27.88
N PRO A 135 16.57 1.13 -27.29
CA PRO A 135 17.09 0.75 -25.99
C PRO A 135 18.59 1.00 -25.84
N ILE A 136 18.97 1.66 -24.75
CA ILE A 136 20.35 1.99 -24.40
C ILE A 136 20.64 1.58 -22.96
N CYS A 137 21.89 1.18 -22.69
CA CYS A 137 22.37 0.86 -21.36
C CYS A 137 23.67 1.61 -21.04
N THR A 138 23.92 1.81 -19.76
CA THR A 138 25.12 2.48 -19.26
C THR A 138 25.41 2.06 -17.82
N TYR A 139 26.58 2.44 -17.31
CA TYR A 139 26.96 2.26 -15.91
C TYR A 139 26.79 3.57 -15.16
N ILE A 140 26.40 3.48 -13.89
CA ILE A 140 26.28 4.61 -12.98
C ILE A 140 27.19 4.38 -11.80
N ASN A 141 28.05 5.34 -11.50
CA ASN A 141 28.77 5.34 -10.23
C ASN A 141 27.77 5.67 -9.11
N ARG A 142 27.73 4.82 -8.09
CA ARG A 142 26.75 4.84 -6.99
C ARG A 142 26.90 6.01 -6.03
N GLY A 143 28.01 6.75 -6.12
CA GLY A 143 28.53 7.77 -5.20
C GLY A 143 27.57 8.44 -4.21
N TRP A 144 28.11 8.87 -3.06
CA TRP A 144 27.29 9.39 -1.96
C TRP A 144 26.88 10.87 -2.11
N ARG A 145 27.42 11.61 -3.08
CA ARG A 145 27.17 13.05 -3.29
C ARG A 145 26.82 13.36 -4.75
N ALA A 146 26.04 14.43 -4.95
CA ALA A 146 25.69 14.96 -6.27
C ALA A 146 26.81 15.86 -6.80
N GLU A 147 26.83 16.05 -8.13
CA GLU A 147 27.73 16.99 -8.80
C GLU A 147 27.26 18.43 -8.52
N HIS A 148 27.70 18.98 -7.39
CA HIS A 148 27.60 20.41 -7.16
C HIS A 148 29.01 21.00 -7.08
N PHE A 149 29.34 21.79 -8.10
CA PHE A 149 30.51 22.66 -8.19
C PHE A 149 30.61 23.52 -6.92
N SER A 150 31.44 23.10 -5.95
CA SER A 150 32.03 24.04 -5.00
C SER A 150 33.33 24.53 -5.61
N LEU A 151 33.26 25.68 -6.28
CA LEU A 151 34.40 26.59 -6.41
C LEU A 151 34.76 27.05 -4.99
N ASP A 152 35.52 26.23 -4.27
CA ASP A 152 36.30 26.72 -3.14
C ASP A 152 37.75 26.34 -3.40
N GLN A 153 38.50 27.31 -3.93
CA GLN A 153 39.84 27.16 -4.50
C GLN A 153 40.92 26.79 -3.47
N ASN A 154 40.60 26.69 -2.17
CA ASN A 154 41.63 26.69 -1.14
C ASN A 154 41.87 25.35 -0.40
N ASN A 155 41.23 24.24 -0.79
CA ASN A 155 41.46 22.94 -0.14
C ASN A 155 41.50 21.71 -1.07
N LEU A 156 42.01 21.88 -2.30
CA LEU A 156 42.16 20.79 -3.27
C LEU A 156 43.62 20.31 -3.37
N LYS A 157 44.14 19.60 -2.35
CA LYS A 157 45.44 18.92 -2.50
C LYS A 157 45.55 17.47 -2.04
N ASN A 158 44.53 16.80 -1.49
CA ASN A 158 44.70 15.37 -1.17
C ASN A 158 43.43 14.52 -0.92
N ARG A 159 42.33 14.73 -1.67
CA ARG A 159 41.25 13.73 -1.76
C ARG A 159 40.72 13.66 -3.19
N ASN A 160 40.71 12.47 -3.80
CA ASN A 160 40.09 12.24 -5.10
C ASN A 160 38.57 12.41 -5.00
N ILE A 161 38.07 13.60 -5.34
CA ILE A 161 36.63 13.94 -5.37
C ILE A 161 35.86 13.07 -6.37
N GLU A 162 36.54 12.51 -7.37
CA GLU A 162 35.97 11.66 -8.43
C GLU A 162 35.38 10.32 -7.96
N ASP A 163 35.84 9.76 -6.84
CA ASP A 163 35.46 8.41 -6.39
C ASP A 163 34.09 8.33 -5.68
N TYR A 164 33.45 9.48 -5.39
CA TYR A 164 32.23 9.56 -4.56
C TYR A 164 31.02 10.23 -5.24
N LEU A 165 31.03 10.37 -6.57
CA LEU A 165 30.02 11.12 -7.31
C LEU A 165 28.93 10.21 -7.88
N PHE A 166 27.65 10.51 -7.62
CA PHE A 166 26.52 9.86 -8.29
C PHE A 166 26.40 10.40 -9.72
N ARG A 167 26.95 9.69 -10.70
CA ARG A 167 27.03 10.13 -12.10
C ARG A 167 27.01 8.97 -13.10
N LEU A 168 26.62 9.28 -14.34
CA LEU A 168 26.85 8.40 -15.49
C LEU A 168 28.35 8.19 -15.69
N VAL A 169 28.78 6.97 -16.00
CA VAL A 169 30.18 6.71 -16.37
C VAL A 169 30.39 7.14 -17.84
N PRO A 170 31.24 8.15 -18.12
CA PRO A 170 31.44 8.64 -19.47
C PRO A 170 32.01 7.57 -20.41
N GLY A 171 31.62 7.62 -21.68
CA GLY A 171 32.14 6.73 -22.72
C GLY A 171 31.55 5.31 -22.73
N TYR A 172 30.72 4.95 -21.75
CA TYR A 172 30.03 3.66 -21.71
C TYR A 172 28.57 3.81 -22.13
N LEU A 173 28.29 3.49 -23.40
CA LEU A 173 26.93 3.40 -23.93
C LEU A 173 26.79 2.11 -24.73
N ASP A 174 26.08 1.15 -24.13
CA ASP A 174 25.82 -0.15 -24.74
C ASP A 174 24.43 -0.18 -25.39
N SER A 175 24.25 -1.06 -26.37
CA SER A 175 22.91 -1.41 -26.83
C SER A 175 22.10 -2.05 -25.69
N GLY A 176 20.86 -1.58 -25.53
CA GLY A 176 19.86 -2.16 -24.64
C GLY A 176 19.01 -3.26 -25.26
N LYS A 177 19.24 -3.61 -26.54
CA LYS A 177 18.51 -4.69 -27.21
C LYS A 177 18.74 -6.00 -26.46
N GLY A 178 17.66 -6.63 -26.00
CA GLY A 178 17.75 -7.85 -25.18
C GLY A 178 18.01 -7.64 -23.70
N LYS A 179 18.02 -6.37 -23.24
CA LYS A 179 18.22 -5.99 -21.84
C LYS A 179 17.04 -5.18 -21.30
N CYS A 180 16.39 -4.38 -22.14
CA CYS A 180 15.11 -3.71 -21.87
C CYS A 180 14.29 -3.54 -23.16
N SER A 181 13.00 -3.24 -23.02
CA SER A 181 12.07 -3.08 -24.13
C SER A 181 12.19 -1.71 -24.84
N TYR A 182 11.72 -1.68 -26.09
CA TYR A 182 11.65 -0.47 -26.91
C TYR A 182 10.49 0.45 -26.48
N ASP A 183 9.31 -0.14 -26.26
CA ASP A 183 8.08 0.58 -25.91
C ASP A 183 8.02 0.83 -24.39
N PRO A 184 7.78 2.07 -23.93
CA PRO A 184 7.65 2.36 -22.51
C PRO A 184 6.41 1.74 -21.84
N ASN A 185 5.44 1.23 -22.60
CA ASN A 185 4.26 0.60 -22.04
C ASN A 185 4.45 -0.91 -21.78
N HIS A 186 5.53 -1.51 -22.28
CA HIS A 186 5.86 -2.89 -21.96
C HIS A 186 6.50 -2.99 -20.58
N GLU A 187 6.15 -4.06 -19.87
CA GLU A 187 6.78 -4.39 -18.59
C GLU A 187 8.02 -5.26 -18.82
N ASP A 188 9.11 -4.84 -18.21
CA ASP A 188 10.39 -5.50 -18.25
C ASP A 188 10.68 -6.13 -16.89
N VAL A 189 11.29 -7.31 -16.91
CA VAL A 189 11.90 -7.89 -15.70
C VAL A 189 13.31 -8.31 -16.02
N ALA A 190 14.26 -8.07 -15.11
CA ALA A 190 15.59 -8.63 -15.25
C ALA A 190 16.28 -8.83 -13.90
N ALA A 191 17.29 -9.68 -13.89
CA ALA A 191 18.23 -9.85 -12.79
C ALA A 191 19.64 -10.04 -13.32
N LEU A 192 20.59 -9.32 -12.71
CA LEU A 192 22.01 -9.46 -13.02
C LEU A 192 22.66 -10.44 -12.04
N ILE A 193 23.11 -11.59 -12.54
CA ILE A 193 23.64 -12.68 -11.72
C ILE A 193 25.00 -13.11 -12.28
N ASN A 194 26.06 -12.95 -11.50
CA ASN A 194 27.43 -13.30 -11.88
C ASN A 194 27.83 -12.71 -13.25
N GLY A 195 27.52 -11.43 -13.48
CA GLY A 195 27.79 -10.71 -14.73
C GLY A 195 26.92 -11.10 -15.94
N ASN A 196 26.01 -12.06 -15.80
CA ASN A 196 25.04 -12.43 -16.83
C ASN A 196 23.70 -11.77 -16.52
N LEU A 197 23.10 -11.09 -17.49
CA LEU A 197 21.80 -10.46 -17.36
C LEU A 197 20.72 -11.39 -17.91
N TYR A 198 19.80 -11.79 -17.05
CA TYR A 198 18.61 -12.56 -17.43
C TYR A 198 17.43 -11.61 -17.47
N ALA A 199 16.75 -11.51 -18.61
CA ALA A 199 15.68 -10.53 -18.81
C ALA A 199 14.48 -11.15 -19.54
N GLY A 200 13.27 -10.78 -19.14
CA GLY A 200 12.04 -10.97 -19.91
C GLY A 200 11.64 -9.64 -20.54
N VAL A 201 11.73 -9.54 -21.86
CA VAL A 201 11.60 -8.27 -22.60
C VAL A 201 11.01 -8.50 -24.00
N HIS A 202 10.54 -7.42 -24.64
CA HIS A 202 10.24 -7.40 -26.08
C HIS A 202 11.43 -6.83 -26.86
N LEU A 203 11.89 -7.57 -27.87
CA LEU A 203 13.17 -7.34 -28.55
C LEU A 203 13.10 -6.46 -29.80
N ASP A 204 11.90 -6.11 -30.24
CA ASP A 204 11.64 -5.38 -31.47
C ASP A 204 10.86 -4.09 -31.22
N PHE A 205 10.92 -3.19 -32.20
CA PHE A 205 10.21 -1.92 -32.15
C PHE A 205 8.68 -2.10 -32.11
N MET A 206 8.16 -3.18 -32.73
CA MET A 206 6.73 -3.44 -32.84
C MET A 206 6.14 -4.17 -31.63
N GLY A 207 6.96 -4.70 -30.72
CA GLY A 207 6.48 -5.47 -29.59
C GLY A 207 6.05 -6.90 -29.91
N THR A 208 6.42 -7.43 -31.07
CA THR A 208 5.98 -8.75 -31.56
C THR A 208 6.94 -9.88 -31.23
N ASP A 209 8.16 -9.58 -30.75
CA ASP A 209 9.18 -10.57 -30.40
C ASP A 209 9.45 -10.57 -28.87
N PRO A 210 8.58 -11.18 -28.06
CA PRO A 210 8.85 -11.41 -26.65
C PRO A 210 9.91 -12.50 -26.46
N ALA A 211 10.81 -12.30 -25.52
CA ALA A 211 11.80 -13.30 -25.17
C ALA A 211 12.15 -13.29 -23.69
N ILE A 212 12.40 -14.48 -23.15
CA ILE A 212 13.26 -14.62 -21.97
C ILE A 212 14.67 -14.86 -22.48
N PHE A 213 15.58 -13.96 -22.14
CA PHE A 213 16.90 -13.86 -22.74
C PHE A 213 17.99 -13.78 -21.67
N ARG A 214 19.08 -14.51 -21.86
CA ARG A 214 20.34 -14.24 -21.16
C ARG A 214 21.29 -13.55 -22.11
N THR A 215 21.81 -12.41 -21.67
CA THR A 215 22.84 -11.63 -22.35
C THR A 215 23.98 -11.33 -21.37
N MET A 216 25.05 -10.70 -21.89
CA MET A 216 26.24 -10.34 -21.11
C MET A 216 26.96 -11.57 -20.52
N GLY A 217 28.02 -11.31 -19.75
CA GLY A 217 28.83 -12.34 -19.12
C GLY A 217 29.73 -13.08 -20.12
N SER A 218 30.39 -14.14 -19.63
CA SER A 218 31.28 -15.00 -20.42
C SER A 218 30.55 -16.11 -21.17
N ARG A 219 29.25 -16.30 -20.91
CA ARG A 219 28.44 -17.36 -21.52
C ARG A 219 27.81 -16.89 -22.83
N PRO A 220 27.52 -17.81 -23.77
CA PRO A 220 26.78 -17.44 -24.97
C PRO A 220 25.39 -16.89 -24.61
N ALA A 221 24.90 -15.98 -25.44
CA ALA A 221 23.54 -15.47 -25.33
C ALA A 221 22.54 -16.57 -25.67
N VAL A 222 21.50 -16.73 -24.85
CA VAL A 222 20.51 -17.80 -24.99
C VAL A 222 19.11 -17.25 -24.79
N ARG A 223 18.20 -17.47 -25.74
CA ARG A 223 16.80 -17.00 -25.70
C ARG A 223 15.75 -18.10 -25.77
N THR A 224 14.50 -17.76 -25.50
CA THR A 224 13.35 -18.59 -25.90
C THR A 224 13.22 -18.67 -27.42
N GLU A 225 12.54 -19.71 -27.91
CA GLU A 225 12.26 -19.85 -29.33
C GLU A 225 11.39 -18.69 -29.83
N GLN A 226 11.74 -18.17 -31.01
CA GLN A 226 11.12 -16.99 -31.59
C GLN A 226 9.87 -17.41 -32.38
N TYR A 227 8.79 -16.64 -32.26
CA TYR A 227 7.54 -16.85 -33.00
C TYR A 227 6.86 -18.21 -32.77
N ASP A 228 7.18 -18.90 -31.68
CA ASP A 228 6.50 -20.13 -31.26
C ASP A 228 5.66 -19.85 -30.02
N SER A 229 4.34 -19.76 -30.20
CA SER A 229 3.39 -19.46 -29.12
C SER A 229 3.38 -20.52 -28.01
N ARG A 230 3.86 -21.74 -28.28
CA ARG A 230 4.02 -22.78 -27.24
C ARG A 230 5.01 -22.33 -26.17
N TRP A 231 5.99 -21.51 -26.53
CA TRP A 231 6.98 -20.96 -25.60
C TRP A 231 6.45 -19.73 -24.90
N LEU A 232 6.14 -18.67 -25.65
CA LEU A 232 5.63 -17.40 -25.13
C LEU A 232 4.54 -16.86 -26.07
N ASN A 233 3.39 -16.50 -25.52
CA ASN A 233 2.25 -15.99 -26.31
C ASN A 233 1.74 -14.65 -25.78
N GLU A 234 2.28 -13.55 -26.30
CA GLU A 234 2.01 -12.18 -25.80
C GLU A 234 2.18 -12.06 -24.28
N PRO A 235 3.37 -12.38 -23.72
CA PRO A 235 3.58 -12.33 -22.29
C PRO A 235 3.70 -10.90 -21.77
N VAL A 236 3.26 -10.68 -20.54
CA VAL A 236 3.61 -9.53 -19.71
C VAL A 236 4.40 -10.05 -18.53
N PHE A 237 5.67 -9.63 -18.40
CA PHE A 237 6.57 -10.11 -17.35
C PHE A 237 6.34 -9.37 -16.02
N ILE A 238 6.35 -10.10 -14.90
CA ILE A 238 6.08 -9.54 -13.56
C ILE A 238 7.29 -9.67 -12.64
N GLN A 239 7.88 -10.87 -12.50
CA GLN A 239 8.92 -11.13 -11.50
C GLN A 239 9.93 -12.16 -11.97
N ILE A 240 11.19 -12.02 -11.53
CA ILE A 240 12.25 -13.02 -11.69
C ILE A 240 12.91 -13.29 -10.34
N LYS A 241 13.23 -14.55 -10.05
CA LYS A 241 14.00 -14.92 -8.85
C LYS A 241 14.85 -16.15 -9.07
N GLN A 242 16.09 -16.11 -8.57
CA GLN A 242 16.91 -17.29 -8.38
C GLN A 242 16.47 -18.03 -7.11
N ILE A 243 16.11 -19.30 -7.27
CA ILE A 243 15.75 -20.19 -6.16
C ILE A 243 16.56 -21.49 -6.33
N PRO A 244 17.42 -21.84 -5.35
CA PRO A 244 18.14 -23.10 -5.36
C PRO A 244 17.17 -24.28 -5.21
N ASP A 245 17.44 -25.40 -5.89
CA ASP A 245 16.64 -26.63 -5.75
C ASP A 245 17.31 -27.69 -4.88
N SER A 246 18.64 -27.64 -4.75
CA SER A 246 19.42 -28.54 -3.90
C SER A 246 20.57 -27.74 -3.26
N SER A 247 21.45 -28.41 -2.54
CA SER A 247 22.71 -27.80 -2.06
C SER A 247 23.73 -27.59 -3.19
N GLU A 248 23.53 -28.26 -4.34
CA GLU A 248 24.41 -28.14 -5.50
C GLU A 248 24.05 -26.88 -6.30
N LYS A 249 25.04 -25.98 -6.48
CA LYS A 249 24.83 -24.70 -7.17
C LYS A 249 24.45 -24.88 -8.63
N ASN A 250 24.85 -25.99 -9.25
CA ASN A 250 24.45 -26.30 -10.62
C ASN A 250 22.94 -26.56 -10.74
N ASP A 251 22.25 -26.90 -9.64
CA ASP A 251 20.80 -27.10 -9.63
C ASP A 251 19.98 -25.80 -9.51
N ASP A 252 20.66 -24.65 -9.34
CA ASP A 252 20.04 -23.33 -9.26
C ASP A 252 19.18 -23.02 -10.49
N LYS A 253 17.99 -22.51 -10.21
CA LYS A 253 16.97 -22.19 -11.22
C LYS A 253 16.58 -20.74 -11.14
N LEU A 254 16.21 -20.21 -12.29
CA LEU A 254 15.54 -18.93 -12.41
C LEU A 254 14.06 -19.19 -12.65
N TYR A 255 13.25 -18.64 -11.77
CA TYR A 255 11.81 -18.64 -11.88
C TYR A 255 11.36 -17.30 -12.42
N PHE A 256 10.64 -17.32 -13.54
CA PHE A 256 9.99 -16.16 -14.14
C PHE A 256 8.49 -16.27 -13.91
N PHE A 257 7.86 -15.20 -13.48
CA PHE A 257 6.42 -15.11 -13.30
C PHE A 257 5.89 -14.09 -14.30
N PHE A 258 4.92 -14.50 -15.10
CA PHE A 258 4.31 -13.65 -16.12
C PHE A 258 2.86 -14.07 -16.36
N ARG A 259 2.12 -13.24 -17.10
CA ARG A 259 0.83 -13.61 -17.68
C ARG A 259 0.94 -13.60 -19.20
N GLU A 260 0.22 -14.47 -19.88
CA GLU A 260 0.24 -14.61 -21.34
C GLU A 260 -1.14 -15.04 -21.84
N LYS A 261 -1.41 -14.97 -23.15
CA LYS A 261 -2.64 -15.53 -23.72
C LYS A 261 -2.61 -17.06 -23.70
N SER A 262 -3.68 -17.66 -23.17
CA SER A 262 -3.87 -19.11 -23.15
C SER A 262 -3.90 -19.69 -24.56
N LEU A 263 -3.35 -20.89 -24.72
CA LEU A 263 -3.28 -21.59 -26.00
C LEU A 263 -4.63 -22.24 -26.42
N ASP A 264 -5.61 -22.32 -25.51
CA ASP A 264 -6.86 -23.07 -25.75
C ASP A 264 -8.16 -22.29 -25.56
N SER A 265 -8.16 -21.28 -24.69
CA SER A 265 -9.41 -20.74 -24.17
C SER A 265 -9.69 -19.29 -24.56
N GLY A 266 -8.88 -18.66 -25.42
CA GLY A 266 -9.02 -17.24 -25.77
C GLY A 266 -8.91 -16.27 -24.59
N GLY A 267 -8.68 -16.77 -23.37
CA GLY A 267 -8.47 -16.02 -22.14
C GLY A 267 -7.00 -15.96 -21.73
N THR A 268 -6.71 -15.26 -20.64
CA THR A 268 -5.34 -15.13 -20.11
C THR A 268 -4.98 -16.34 -19.25
N ALA A 269 -3.71 -16.73 -19.27
CA ALA A 269 -3.12 -17.67 -18.33
C ALA A 269 -1.99 -16.97 -17.58
N SER A 270 -1.78 -17.34 -16.33
CA SER A 270 -0.69 -16.79 -15.51
C SER A 270 0.37 -17.86 -15.22
N PRO A 271 1.29 -18.13 -16.16
CA PRO A 271 2.31 -19.15 -15.96
C PRO A 271 3.46 -18.71 -15.04
N SER A 272 4.07 -19.70 -14.41
CA SER A 272 5.45 -19.62 -13.93
C SER A 272 6.34 -20.41 -14.88
N VAL A 273 7.51 -19.85 -15.22
CA VAL A 273 8.56 -20.50 -16.00
C VAL A 273 9.74 -20.84 -15.11
N ARG A 274 10.35 -21.98 -15.39
CA ARG A 274 11.57 -22.48 -14.76
C ARG A 274 12.63 -22.67 -15.84
N ILE A 275 13.78 -22.01 -15.67
CA ILE A 275 14.96 -22.14 -16.55
C ILE A 275 16.20 -22.43 -15.70
N LYS A 276 17.15 -23.20 -16.22
CA LYS A 276 18.42 -23.45 -15.51
C LYS A 276 19.40 -22.33 -15.74
N ARG A 277 20.11 -21.94 -14.68
CA ARG A 277 21.10 -20.86 -14.75
C ARG A 277 22.23 -21.17 -15.74
N ASN A 278 22.73 -22.40 -15.72
CA ASN A 278 23.92 -22.81 -16.48
C ASN A 278 23.61 -23.36 -17.88
N ASP A 279 22.39 -23.21 -18.38
CA ASP A 279 22.01 -23.68 -19.73
C ASP A 279 22.78 -22.89 -20.82
N GLU A 280 23.38 -23.58 -21.76
CA GLU A 280 24.19 -23.03 -22.86
C GLU A 280 23.52 -23.18 -24.23
N GLY A 281 22.29 -23.70 -24.24
CA GLY A 281 21.59 -24.14 -25.43
C GLY A 281 22.04 -25.52 -25.91
N GLY A 282 21.45 -25.94 -27.03
CA GLY A 282 21.73 -27.24 -27.64
C GLY A 282 22.87 -27.19 -28.64
N GLN A 283 23.45 -28.35 -28.94
CA GLN A 283 24.59 -28.48 -29.85
C GLN A 283 24.21 -28.37 -31.34
N LYS A 284 23.09 -28.99 -31.75
CA LYS A 284 22.61 -29.01 -33.14
C LYS A 284 21.25 -28.34 -33.30
N SER A 285 20.27 -28.76 -32.48
CA SER A 285 18.98 -28.11 -32.33
C SER A 285 19.00 -27.17 -31.13
N LEU A 286 18.12 -26.16 -31.10
CA LEU A 286 18.08 -25.14 -30.05
C LEU A 286 19.44 -24.46 -29.79
N VAL A 287 20.25 -24.25 -30.83
CA VAL A 287 21.50 -23.46 -30.73
C VAL A 287 21.15 -22.05 -30.29
N ASN A 288 21.81 -21.56 -29.24
CA ASN A 288 21.54 -20.28 -28.58
C ASN A 288 20.06 -20.14 -28.12
N LYS A 289 19.38 -21.25 -27.88
CA LYS A 289 18.03 -21.28 -27.31
C LYS A 289 17.99 -22.15 -26.05
N TRP A 290 17.14 -21.81 -25.09
CA TRP A 290 17.06 -22.57 -23.83
C TRP A 290 16.74 -24.03 -24.09
N THR A 291 17.46 -24.97 -23.48
CA THR A 291 17.14 -26.41 -23.53
C THR A 291 16.42 -26.90 -22.27
N THR A 292 16.18 -25.98 -21.33
CA THR A 292 15.62 -26.28 -20.02
C THR A 292 14.40 -25.44 -19.66
N PHE A 293 13.86 -24.70 -20.63
CA PHE A 293 12.65 -23.88 -20.46
C PHE A 293 11.42 -24.76 -20.25
N LEU A 294 10.78 -24.62 -19.10
CA LEU A 294 9.48 -25.21 -18.81
C LEU A 294 8.54 -24.18 -18.21
N LYS A 295 7.24 -24.28 -18.50
CA LYS A 295 6.20 -23.42 -17.94
C LYS A 295 5.03 -24.22 -17.37
N ALA A 296 4.42 -23.71 -16.31
CA ALA A 296 3.22 -24.28 -15.69
C ALA A 296 2.26 -23.17 -15.28
N ARG A 297 0.94 -23.39 -15.47
CA ARG A 297 -0.10 -22.43 -15.10
C ARG A 297 -0.21 -22.31 -13.57
N LEU A 298 -0.17 -21.09 -13.04
CA LEU A 298 -0.64 -20.79 -11.69
C LEU A 298 -2.15 -20.56 -11.72
N VAL A 299 -2.89 -21.25 -10.86
CA VAL A 299 -4.35 -21.12 -10.75
C VAL A 299 -4.68 -20.40 -9.46
N CYS A 300 -5.40 -19.29 -9.54
CA CYS A 300 -6.02 -18.66 -8.37
C CYS A 300 -7.53 -18.60 -8.60
N SER A 301 -8.29 -19.41 -7.88
CA SER A 301 -9.74 -19.55 -8.09
C SER A 301 -10.51 -19.75 -6.78
N VAL A 302 -11.78 -19.38 -6.80
CA VAL A 302 -12.75 -19.67 -5.73
C VAL A 302 -13.72 -20.71 -6.26
N MET A 303 -13.92 -21.79 -5.52
CA MET A 303 -14.96 -22.79 -5.82
C MET A 303 -16.32 -22.27 -5.36
N GLY A 304 -17.29 -22.23 -6.28
CA GLY A 304 -18.70 -21.97 -5.97
C GLY A 304 -19.40 -23.16 -5.33
N ASP A 305 -20.58 -22.92 -4.75
CA ASP A 305 -21.43 -23.96 -4.14
C ASP A 305 -21.89 -25.02 -5.17
N ASP A 306 -21.95 -24.64 -6.45
CA ASP A 306 -22.23 -25.48 -7.60
C ASP A 306 -21.02 -26.31 -8.09
N GLY A 307 -19.87 -26.15 -7.43
CA GLY A 307 -18.61 -26.80 -7.79
C GLY A 307 -17.86 -26.14 -8.94
N VAL A 308 -18.35 -25.01 -9.47
CA VAL A 308 -17.69 -24.29 -10.56
C VAL A 308 -16.63 -23.35 -10.00
N GLU A 309 -15.42 -23.41 -10.56
CA GLU A 309 -14.33 -22.51 -10.19
C GLU A 309 -14.47 -21.15 -10.90
N THR A 310 -14.45 -20.07 -10.11
CA THR A 310 -14.30 -18.70 -10.60
C THR A 310 -12.82 -18.31 -10.56
N TYR A 311 -12.23 -18.06 -11.73
CA TYR A 311 -10.79 -17.82 -11.88
C TYR A 311 -10.42 -16.33 -11.84
N PHE A 312 -9.27 -16.05 -11.23
CA PHE A 312 -8.56 -14.78 -11.30
C PHE A 312 -7.30 -15.00 -12.15
N ASP A 313 -7.44 -14.84 -13.46
CA ASP A 313 -6.42 -15.27 -14.43
C ASP A 313 -5.35 -14.20 -14.77
N GLU A 314 -5.50 -12.96 -14.30
CA GLU A 314 -4.57 -11.86 -14.56
C GLU A 314 -3.58 -11.67 -13.40
N LEU A 315 -2.40 -12.29 -13.45
CA LEU A 315 -1.33 -12.04 -12.49
C LEU A 315 -0.85 -10.58 -12.58
N ARG A 316 -0.87 -9.88 -11.46
CA ARG A 316 -0.48 -8.46 -11.33
C ARG A 316 0.89 -8.28 -10.71
N ASP A 317 1.16 -8.96 -9.59
CA ASP A 317 2.41 -8.84 -8.85
C ASP A 317 2.73 -10.13 -8.08
N VAL A 318 4.02 -10.34 -7.79
CA VAL A 318 4.54 -11.49 -7.04
C VAL A 318 5.57 -11.04 -6.01
N PHE A 319 5.30 -11.36 -4.75
CA PHE A 319 6.21 -11.20 -3.63
C PHE A 319 6.75 -12.56 -3.17
N ILE A 320 8.07 -12.69 -3.12
CA ILE A 320 8.74 -13.94 -2.72
C ILE A 320 9.30 -13.73 -1.33
N GLN A 321 8.66 -14.33 -0.34
CA GLN A 321 9.04 -14.27 1.06
C GLN A 321 10.08 -15.36 1.36
N PRO A 322 11.32 -14.99 1.73
CA PRO A 322 12.31 -15.96 2.18
C PRO A 322 11.82 -16.66 3.46
N THR A 323 12.10 -17.95 3.55
CA THR A 323 11.97 -18.73 4.79
C THR A 323 13.35 -19.05 5.35
N GLN A 324 13.44 -19.82 6.43
CA GLN A 324 14.72 -20.30 6.95
C GLN A 324 15.48 -21.19 5.95
N ASP A 325 14.75 -21.89 5.08
CA ASP A 325 15.31 -22.66 3.97
C ASP A 325 15.17 -21.85 2.68
N GLU A 326 16.27 -21.32 2.15
CA GLU A 326 16.28 -20.53 0.90
C GLU A 326 15.77 -21.32 -0.32
N ARG A 327 15.73 -22.65 -0.23
CA ARG A 327 15.11 -23.50 -1.26
C ARG A 327 13.59 -23.48 -1.20
N ASN A 328 12.99 -23.09 -0.09
CA ASN A 328 11.54 -23.14 0.13
C ASN A 328 10.96 -21.77 0.54
N PRO A 329 11.16 -20.70 -0.26
CA PRO A 329 10.43 -19.47 -0.06
C PRO A 329 8.92 -19.66 -0.30
N MET A 330 8.12 -18.76 0.27
CA MET A 330 6.69 -18.67 0.01
C MET A 330 6.43 -17.67 -1.11
N VAL A 331 5.57 -18.02 -2.06
CA VAL A 331 5.25 -17.19 -3.23
C VAL A 331 3.85 -16.60 -3.04
N TYR A 332 3.77 -15.31 -2.76
CA TYR A 332 2.51 -14.57 -2.68
C TYR A 332 2.27 -13.87 -4.00
N ALA A 333 1.08 -14.03 -4.57
CA ALA A 333 0.77 -13.49 -5.87
C ALA A 333 -0.62 -12.85 -5.89
N VAL A 334 -0.68 -11.65 -6.48
CA VAL A 334 -1.91 -10.88 -6.67
C VAL A 334 -2.46 -11.17 -8.06
N PHE A 335 -3.72 -11.56 -8.12
CA PHE A 335 -4.44 -11.78 -9.36
C PHE A 335 -5.64 -10.85 -9.46
N SER A 336 -6.06 -10.57 -10.69
CA SER A 336 -7.33 -9.90 -10.98
C SER A 336 -8.16 -10.71 -11.98
N THR A 337 -9.44 -10.38 -12.08
CA THR A 337 -10.31 -10.88 -13.14
C THR A 337 -9.91 -10.29 -14.50
N ALA A 338 -10.01 -11.09 -15.57
CA ALA A 338 -9.70 -10.65 -16.94
C ALA A 338 -10.76 -9.67 -17.50
N GLY A 339 -12.02 -9.80 -17.06
CA GLY A 339 -13.12 -8.95 -17.54
C GLY A 339 -13.08 -7.52 -16.98
N SER A 340 -13.41 -6.54 -17.82
CA SER A 340 -13.51 -5.12 -17.42
C SER A 340 -14.75 -4.84 -16.57
N VAL A 341 -15.85 -5.56 -16.81
CA VAL A 341 -17.17 -5.36 -16.17
C VAL A 341 -17.15 -5.71 -14.68
N PHE A 342 -16.53 -6.82 -14.32
CA PHE A 342 -16.42 -7.27 -12.93
C PHE A 342 -15.00 -7.02 -12.43
N LYS A 343 -14.82 -6.04 -11.54
CA LYS A 343 -13.55 -5.83 -10.84
C LYS A 343 -13.45 -6.81 -9.67
N GLY A 344 -12.60 -7.82 -9.84
CA GLY A 344 -12.24 -8.77 -8.80
C GLY A 344 -10.73 -8.82 -8.65
N SER A 345 -10.26 -8.99 -7.41
CA SER A 345 -8.86 -9.24 -7.08
C SER A 345 -8.75 -10.32 -6.03
N ALA A 346 -7.68 -11.12 -6.08
CA ALA A 346 -7.41 -12.17 -5.11
C ALA A 346 -5.91 -12.26 -4.82
N VAL A 347 -5.57 -12.68 -3.60
CA VAL A 347 -4.19 -13.01 -3.21
C VAL A 347 -4.11 -14.51 -2.98
N CYS A 348 -3.24 -15.18 -3.73
CA CYS A 348 -2.98 -16.60 -3.60
C CYS A 348 -1.54 -16.84 -3.12
N VAL A 349 -1.36 -17.89 -2.30
CA VAL A 349 -0.05 -18.27 -1.74
C VAL A 349 0.32 -19.65 -2.25
N TYR A 350 1.52 -19.79 -2.80
CA TYR A 350 2.02 -21.05 -3.36
C TYR A 350 3.28 -21.50 -2.61
N SER A 351 3.39 -22.80 -2.39
CA SER A 351 4.60 -23.40 -1.85
C SER A 351 5.56 -23.77 -2.99
N MET A 352 6.86 -23.61 -2.77
CA MET A 352 7.85 -24.08 -3.75
C MET A 352 7.86 -25.60 -3.90
N ALA A 353 7.40 -26.35 -2.90
CA ALA A 353 7.23 -27.80 -3.00
C ALA A 353 6.18 -28.16 -4.06
N ASP A 354 5.01 -27.51 -4.05
CA ASP A 354 3.95 -27.75 -5.04
C ASP A 354 4.38 -27.34 -6.46
N ILE A 355 5.05 -26.19 -6.58
CA ILE A 355 5.62 -25.72 -7.86
C ILE A 355 6.59 -26.78 -8.43
N ARG A 356 7.51 -27.30 -7.61
CA ARG A 356 8.44 -28.36 -8.03
C ARG A 356 7.75 -29.65 -8.40
N ASN A 357 6.75 -30.06 -7.62
CA ASN A 357 5.97 -31.28 -7.88
C ASN A 357 5.31 -31.21 -9.27
N VAL A 358 4.75 -30.06 -9.64
CA VAL A 358 4.16 -29.82 -10.97
C VAL A 358 5.20 -29.87 -12.07
N PHE A 359 6.35 -29.21 -11.91
CA PHE A 359 7.44 -29.28 -12.89
C PHE A 359 8.11 -30.66 -12.99
N ASN A 360 7.93 -31.50 -11.98
CA ASN A 360 8.32 -32.92 -11.98
C ASN A 360 7.14 -33.83 -12.35
N GLY A 361 6.02 -33.28 -12.81
CA GLY A 361 4.84 -33.99 -13.30
C GLY A 361 4.83 -34.22 -14.83
N PRO A 362 3.69 -34.68 -15.38
CA PRO A 362 3.54 -34.93 -16.80
C PRO A 362 3.57 -33.63 -17.64
N PHE A 363 4.11 -33.74 -18.86
CA PHE A 363 4.08 -32.67 -19.85
C PHE A 363 2.72 -32.60 -20.54
N ALA A 364 2.31 -31.41 -20.96
CA ALA A 364 1.13 -31.23 -21.80
C ALA A 364 1.48 -31.56 -23.26
N HIS A 365 0.55 -32.22 -23.95
CA HIS A 365 0.71 -32.62 -25.35
C HIS A 365 -0.60 -32.45 -26.12
N LYS A 366 -0.54 -31.93 -27.36
CA LYS A 366 -1.65 -31.95 -28.31
C LYS A 366 -1.42 -33.07 -29.33
N HIS A 367 -2.29 -34.08 -29.32
CA HIS A 367 -2.29 -35.16 -30.32
C HIS A 367 -3.67 -35.78 -30.52
N GLY A 368 -3.90 -36.37 -31.69
CA GLY A 368 -5.19 -36.96 -32.08
C GLY A 368 -6.15 -36.00 -32.77
N HIS A 369 -7.28 -36.53 -33.24
CA HIS A 369 -8.26 -35.83 -34.10
C HIS A 369 -8.92 -34.59 -33.47
N ASN A 370 -8.95 -34.51 -32.14
CA ASN A 370 -9.65 -33.43 -31.42
C ASN A 370 -8.74 -32.25 -31.06
N TYR A 371 -7.41 -32.34 -31.29
CA TYR A 371 -6.43 -31.27 -31.01
C TYR A 371 -6.51 -30.66 -29.60
N GLN A 372 -6.92 -31.44 -28.61
CA GLN A 372 -7.00 -31.03 -27.19
C GLN A 372 -5.68 -31.30 -26.46
N TRP A 373 -5.34 -30.49 -25.45
CA TRP A 373 -4.22 -30.81 -24.58
C TRP A 373 -4.58 -31.94 -23.64
N THR A 374 -3.68 -32.92 -23.57
CA THR A 374 -3.76 -34.05 -22.67
C THR A 374 -2.41 -34.26 -21.99
N ALA A 375 -2.37 -35.10 -20.96
CA ALA A 375 -1.11 -35.53 -20.36
C ALA A 375 -0.32 -36.38 -21.37
N TYR A 376 0.96 -36.07 -21.56
CA TYR A 376 1.84 -36.90 -22.36
C TYR A 376 2.08 -38.26 -21.68
N THR A 377 1.69 -39.34 -22.34
CA THR A 377 1.81 -40.73 -21.85
C THR A 377 2.93 -41.53 -22.49
N GLY A 378 3.62 -40.94 -23.49
CA GLY A 378 4.74 -41.58 -24.17
C GLY A 378 6.02 -41.63 -23.33
N LYS A 379 7.09 -42.13 -23.95
CA LYS A 379 8.40 -42.22 -23.30
C LYS A 379 9.02 -40.83 -23.14
N ILE A 380 9.37 -40.47 -21.91
CA ILE A 380 10.13 -39.25 -21.61
C ILE A 380 11.63 -39.53 -21.82
N PRO A 381 12.36 -38.71 -22.60
CA PRO A 381 13.78 -38.95 -22.87
C PRO A 381 14.68 -38.70 -21.65
N TYR A 382 15.89 -39.24 -21.70
CA TYR A 382 16.95 -39.00 -20.72
C TYR A 382 18.03 -38.03 -21.29
N PRO A 383 18.55 -37.09 -20.48
CA PRO A 383 18.08 -36.74 -19.14
C PRO A 383 16.69 -36.10 -19.21
N ARG A 384 15.93 -36.19 -18.11
CA ARG A 384 14.55 -35.70 -18.10
C ARG A 384 14.54 -34.20 -18.46
N PRO A 385 13.77 -33.77 -19.47
CA PRO A 385 13.68 -32.37 -19.84
C PRO A 385 13.41 -31.47 -18.63
N GLY A 386 14.25 -30.45 -18.44
CA GLY A 386 14.26 -29.61 -17.24
C GLY A 386 15.20 -30.05 -16.11
N THR A 387 16.11 -31.01 -16.29
CA THR A 387 17.24 -31.28 -15.36
C THR A 387 18.45 -30.35 -15.61
N CYS A 388 19.35 -30.19 -14.63
CA CYS A 388 20.56 -29.35 -14.75
C CYS A 388 21.79 -30.17 -15.14
N PRO A 389 22.58 -29.79 -16.16
CA PRO A 389 23.90 -30.40 -16.34
C PRO A 389 24.77 -30.13 -15.10
N GLY A 390 25.51 -31.14 -14.63
CA GLY A 390 26.39 -31.07 -13.47
C GLY A 390 25.65 -30.97 -12.14
N GLY A 391 24.32 -31.15 -12.16
CA GLY A 391 23.47 -31.16 -10.98
C GLY A 391 23.36 -32.55 -10.33
N THR A 392 22.62 -32.63 -9.24
CA THR A 392 22.51 -33.83 -8.40
C THR A 392 22.10 -35.09 -9.17
N PHE A 393 21.18 -34.94 -10.13
CA PHE A 393 20.62 -36.07 -10.91
C PHE A 393 21.37 -36.36 -12.22
N THR A 394 22.26 -35.47 -12.64
CA THR A 394 23.01 -35.59 -13.90
C THR A 394 24.47 -35.13 -13.72
N PRO A 395 25.21 -35.73 -12.78
CA PRO A 395 26.58 -35.30 -12.45
C PRO A 395 27.57 -35.54 -13.59
N GLY A 396 27.29 -36.51 -14.47
CA GLY A 396 28.15 -36.85 -15.61
C GLY A 396 28.04 -35.91 -16.81
N LEU A 397 26.98 -35.08 -16.90
CA LEU A 397 26.77 -34.16 -18.01
C LEU A 397 27.34 -32.79 -17.64
N ARG A 398 28.29 -32.25 -18.42
CA ARG A 398 28.96 -30.98 -18.06
C ARG A 398 28.26 -29.75 -18.63
N SER A 399 27.57 -29.91 -19.74
CA SER A 399 26.86 -28.83 -20.45
C SER A 399 25.55 -29.33 -21.04
N SER A 400 24.59 -28.42 -21.25
CA SER A 400 23.36 -28.72 -21.99
C SER A 400 23.61 -29.09 -23.45
N LYS A 401 24.78 -28.77 -24.00
CA LYS A 401 25.21 -29.19 -25.34
C LYS A 401 25.39 -30.71 -25.46
N GLU A 402 25.59 -31.39 -24.33
CA GLU A 402 25.71 -32.86 -24.27
C GLU A 402 24.35 -33.56 -24.19
N PHE A 403 23.24 -32.81 -24.13
CA PHE A 403 21.90 -33.40 -24.17
C PHE A 403 21.64 -34.09 -25.50
N SER A 404 20.93 -35.23 -25.45
CA SER A 404 20.57 -36.00 -26.63
C SER A 404 19.63 -35.20 -27.56
N ASP A 405 19.73 -35.46 -28.86
CA ASP A 405 18.84 -34.84 -29.86
C ASP A 405 17.35 -35.13 -29.55
N GLU A 406 17.05 -36.30 -28.98
CA GLU A 406 15.72 -36.69 -28.49
C GLU A 406 15.23 -35.78 -27.35
N ALA A 407 16.06 -35.54 -26.32
CA ALA A 407 15.71 -34.67 -25.20
C ALA A 407 15.51 -33.20 -25.64
N VAL A 408 16.39 -32.70 -26.51
CA VAL A 408 16.32 -31.33 -27.05
C VAL A 408 15.09 -31.15 -27.95
N ASN A 409 14.75 -32.13 -28.79
CA ASN A 409 13.54 -32.06 -29.61
C ASN A 409 12.27 -32.21 -28.78
N PHE A 410 12.30 -32.99 -27.70
CA PHE A 410 11.18 -33.14 -26.80
C PHE A 410 10.83 -31.82 -26.12
N ILE A 411 11.81 -31.15 -25.48
CA ILE A 411 11.57 -29.89 -24.76
C ILE A 411 11.08 -28.79 -25.69
N ARG A 412 11.59 -28.75 -26.93
CA ARG A 412 11.16 -27.82 -27.97
C ARG A 412 9.65 -27.88 -28.23
N ASN A 413 9.09 -29.09 -28.19
CA ASN A 413 7.69 -29.34 -28.52
C ASN A 413 6.77 -29.47 -27.30
N HIS A 414 7.35 -29.63 -26.10
CA HIS A 414 6.61 -29.84 -24.84
C HIS A 414 7.08 -28.90 -23.70
N PRO A 415 7.09 -27.57 -23.90
CA PRO A 415 7.50 -26.64 -22.85
C PRO A 415 6.47 -26.49 -21.72
N LEU A 416 5.20 -26.87 -21.95
CA LEU A 416 4.10 -26.70 -20.99
C LEU A 416 3.89 -27.95 -20.13
N MET A 417 3.75 -27.78 -18.81
CA MET A 417 3.34 -28.85 -17.88
C MET A 417 1.83 -29.05 -17.93
N HIS A 418 1.36 -30.31 -17.80
CA HIS A 418 -0.08 -30.63 -17.89
C HIS A 418 -0.85 -30.21 -16.64
N HIS A 419 -0.31 -30.50 -15.45
CA HIS A 419 -0.96 -30.07 -14.21
C HIS A 419 -0.73 -28.57 -13.96
N PRO A 420 -1.73 -27.84 -13.45
CA PRO A 420 -1.52 -26.51 -12.92
C PRO A 420 -0.95 -26.54 -11.49
N VAL A 421 -0.38 -25.43 -11.05
CA VAL A 421 -0.03 -25.18 -9.66
C VAL A 421 -1.23 -24.49 -8.98
N TYR A 422 -1.80 -25.13 -7.97
CA TYR A 422 -2.82 -24.53 -7.10
C TYR A 422 -2.18 -23.89 -5.87
N PRO A 423 -2.82 -22.87 -5.26
CA PRO A 423 -2.38 -22.30 -4.01
C PRO A 423 -2.56 -23.29 -2.86
N ILE A 424 -1.92 -22.98 -1.74
CA ILE A 424 -2.09 -23.71 -0.49
C ILE A 424 -3.59 -23.74 -0.13
N HIS A 425 -4.08 -24.92 0.24
CA HIS A 425 -5.50 -25.20 0.48
C HIS A 425 -6.44 -25.00 -0.73
N ARG A 426 -5.91 -24.88 -1.95
CA ARG A 426 -6.66 -24.67 -3.21
C ARG A 426 -7.66 -23.51 -3.17
N ARG A 427 -7.35 -22.46 -2.40
CA ARG A 427 -8.19 -21.26 -2.27
C ARG A 427 -7.32 -20.01 -2.11
N PRO A 428 -7.79 -18.84 -2.52
CA PRO A 428 -7.15 -17.57 -2.21
C PRO A 428 -7.17 -17.29 -0.70
N LEU A 429 -6.17 -16.56 -0.26
CA LEU A 429 -6.05 -16.07 1.11
C LEU A 429 -6.87 -14.79 1.33
N VAL A 430 -6.91 -13.92 0.32
CA VAL A 430 -7.70 -12.67 0.31
C VAL A 430 -8.50 -12.60 -0.98
N VAL A 431 -9.76 -12.16 -0.91
CA VAL A 431 -10.62 -11.92 -2.08
C VAL A 431 -11.33 -10.57 -1.94
N ARG A 432 -11.31 -9.80 -3.03
CA ARG A 432 -12.10 -8.57 -3.19
C ARG A 432 -12.92 -8.65 -4.46
N SER A 433 -14.23 -8.48 -4.32
CA SER A 433 -15.20 -8.45 -5.40
C SER A 433 -16.23 -7.35 -5.14
N GLY A 434 -16.87 -6.82 -6.20
CA GLY A 434 -17.91 -5.81 -6.06
C GLY A 434 -17.41 -4.43 -5.60
N VAL A 435 -16.10 -4.18 -5.70
CA VAL A 435 -15.46 -2.90 -5.40
C VAL A 435 -15.06 -2.18 -6.68
N ASP A 436 -14.83 -0.87 -6.60
CA ASP A 436 -14.48 -0.04 -7.76
C ASP A 436 -12.97 0.06 -8.03
N TYR A 437 -12.15 -0.75 -7.34
CA TYR A 437 -10.70 -0.83 -7.50
C TYR A 437 -10.21 -2.26 -7.78
N ARG A 438 -8.97 -2.39 -8.23
CA ARG A 438 -8.22 -3.66 -8.32
C ARG A 438 -6.92 -3.57 -7.56
N PHE A 439 -6.47 -4.68 -7.01
CA PHE A 439 -5.11 -4.78 -6.47
C PHE A 439 -4.08 -4.77 -7.60
N THR A 440 -3.00 -4.03 -7.40
CA THR A 440 -1.91 -3.87 -8.37
C THR A 440 -0.59 -4.46 -7.88
N THR A 441 -0.26 -4.28 -6.60
CA THR A 441 1.03 -4.68 -6.01
C THR A 441 0.86 -5.31 -4.64
N ILE A 442 1.87 -6.09 -4.20
CA ILE A 442 1.90 -6.72 -2.88
C ILE A 442 3.28 -6.61 -2.23
N ALA A 443 3.27 -6.35 -0.93
CA ALA A 443 4.42 -6.53 -0.05
C ALA A 443 3.96 -7.26 1.21
N VAL A 444 4.82 -8.12 1.75
CA VAL A 444 4.51 -8.92 2.94
C VAL A 444 5.57 -8.66 3.99
N ASP A 445 5.14 -8.51 5.25
CA ASP A 445 6.02 -8.49 6.42
C ASP A 445 5.63 -9.59 7.40
N GLN A 446 6.62 -10.06 8.16
CA GLN A 446 6.48 -11.14 9.13
C GLN A 446 6.74 -10.58 10.53
N VAL A 447 5.68 -10.20 11.22
CA VAL A 447 5.70 -9.34 12.40
C VAL A 447 5.49 -10.16 13.66
N ASP A 448 6.40 -10.03 14.61
CA ASP A 448 6.22 -10.62 15.93
C ASP A 448 5.25 -9.77 16.76
N ALA A 449 4.36 -10.44 17.48
CA ALA A 449 3.38 -9.88 18.40
C ALA A 449 3.42 -10.66 19.73
N VAL A 450 2.59 -10.27 20.70
CA VAL A 450 2.54 -10.91 22.03
C VAL A 450 2.17 -12.40 21.96
N ASP A 451 1.25 -12.76 21.07
CA ASP A 451 0.66 -14.10 20.96
C ASP A 451 1.22 -14.96 19.82
N GLY A 452 2.16 -14.42 19.04
CA GLY A 452 2.81 -15.16 17.97
C GLY A 452 3.30 -14.26 16.85
N ARG A 453 3.52 -14.86 15.68
CA ARG A 453 3.98 -14.17 14.49
C ARG A 453 2.85 -14.05 13.48
N TYR A 454 2.74 -12.88 12.86
CA TYR A 454 1.68 -12.53 11.93
C TYR A 454 2.24 -12.17 10.57
N GLU A 455 1.53 -12.61 9.53
CA GLU A 455 1.76 -12.18 8.16
C GLU A 455 0.91 -10.93 7.91
N VAL A 456 1.58 -9.82 7.61
CA VAL A 456 0.91 -8.56 7.29
C VAL A 456 1.08 -8.27 5.80
N PHE A 457 -0.05 -8.15 5.11
CA PHE A 457 -0.12 -7.83 3.70
C PHE A 457 -0.29 -6.32 3.51
N PHE A 458 0.53 -5.73 2.64
CA PHE A 458 0.33 -4.41 2.09
C PHE A 458 -0.06 -4.59 0.62
N LEU A 459 -1.27 -4.16 0.26
CA LEU A 459 -1.82 -4.29 -1.09
C LEU A 459 -2.05 -2.92 -1.71
N GLY A 460 -1.35 -2.61 -2.80
CA GLY A 460 -1.56 -1.40 -3.58
C GLY A 460 -2.79 -1.52 -4.49
N THR A 461 -3.46 -0.40 -4.78
CA THR A 461 -4.64 -0.37 -5.65
C THR A 461 -4.44 0.49 -6.90
N ASP A 462 -5.28 0.25 -7.92
CA ASP A 462 -5.38 1.08 -9.13
C ASP A 462 -5.99 2.48 -8.86
N ARG A 463 -6.41 2.76 -7.62
CA ARG A 463 -6.87 4.08 -7.17
C ARG A 463 -5.82 4.89 -6.41
N GLY A 464 -4.64 4.32 -6.16
CA GLY A 464 -3.58 5.01 -5.41
C GLY A 464 -3.69 4.88 -3.89
N THR A 465 -4.36 3.83 -3.41
CA THR A 465 -4.39 3.46 -1.99
C THR A 465 -3.50 2.26 -1.71
N VAL A 466 -3.08 2.14 -0.45
CA VAL A 466 -2.46 0.92 0.10
C VAL A 466 -3.30 0.42 1.26
N GLN A 467 -3.71 -0.84 1.19
CA GLN A 467 -4.46 -1.53 2.23
C GLN A 467 -3.52 -2.42 3.05
N LYS A 468 -3.57 -2.27 4.38
CA LYS A 468 -2.88 -3.12 5.35
C LYS A 468 -3.85 -4.18 5.85
N ILE A 469 -3.55 -5.45 5.60
CA ILE A 469 -4.46 -6.57 5.84
C ILE A 469 -3.74 -7.67 6.62
N ILE A 470 -4.45 -8.30 7.55
CA ILE A 470 -4.04 -9.56 8.17
C ILE A 470 -5.12 -10.62 7.96
N VAL A 471 -4.73 -11.89 7.92
CA VAL A 471 -5.66 -13.01 7.80
C VAL A 471 -5.49 -13.92 9.01
N LEU A 472 -6.59 -14.16 9.72
CA LEU A 472 -6.61 -14.89 10.98
C LEU A 472 -7.49 -16.15 10.88
N PRO A 473 -7.15 -17.25 11.56
CA PRO A 473 -8.06 -18.39 11.66
C PRO A 473 -9.25 -18.03 12.56
N LYS A 474 -10.45 -18.01 12.00
CA LYS A 474 -11.71 -17.86 12.76
C LYS A 474 -12.15 -19.19 13.37
N ASN A 475 -12.00 -20.26 12.59
CA ASN A 475 -12.34 -21.64 12.93
C ASN A 475 -11.26 -22.54 12.28
N PRO A 476 -11.18 -23.84 12.61
CA PRO A 476 -10.23 -24.76 11.93
C PRO A 476 -10.37 -24.80 10.40
N THR A 477 -11.56 -24.48 9.89
CA THR A 477 -11.91 -24.55 8.46
C THR A 477 -11.98 -23.19 7.76
N THR A 478 -12.15 -22.08 8.49
CA THR A 478 -12.44 -20.76 7.92
C THR A 478 -11.49 -19.68 8.44
N MET A 479 -11.03 -18.86 7.51
CA MET A 479 -10.20 -17.69 7.80
C MET A 479 -11.07 -16.42 7.86
N GLU A 480 -10.71 -15.50 8.74
CA GLU A 480 -11.22 -14.13 8.83
C GLU A 480 -10.16 -13.19 8.27
N GLU A 481 -10.57 -12.35 7.32
CA GLU A 481 -9.74 -11.28 6.80
C GLU A 481 -10.03 -9.97 7.53
N LEU A 482 -8.98 -9.23 7.88
CA LEU A 482 -9.09 -7.95 8.58
C LEU A 482 -8.27 -6.89 7.87
N THR A 483 -8.96 -5.91 7.28
CA THR A 483 -8.35 -4.67 6.80
C THR A 483 -8.10 -3.76 7.99
N LEU A 484 -6.85 -3.66 8.40
CA LEU A 484 -6.42 -2.83 9.53
C LEU A 484 -6.44 -1.35 9.16
N GLU A 485 -6.00 -1.01 7.95
CA GLU A 485 -5.83 0.38 7.54
C GLU A 485 -5.90 0.49 6.02
N GLU A 486 -6.45 1.59 5.51
CA GLU A 486 -6.34 1.99 4.11
C GLU A 486 -5.83 3.43 4.02
N VAL A 487 -4.79 3.63 3.21
CA VAL A 487 -4.06 4.90 3.11
C VAL A 487 -4.01 5.35 1.65
N GLU A 488 -4.49 6.55 1.37
CA GLU A 488 -4.18 7.26 0.13
C GLU A 488 -2.73 7.72 0.17
N VAL A 489 -1.90 7.18 -0.73
CA VAL A 489 -0.44 7.41 -0.70
C VAL A 489 0.03 8.53 -1.62
N PHE A 490 -0.82 9.02 -2.52
CA PHE A 490 -0.48 10.11 -3.45
C PHE A 490 -1.44 11.28 -3.28
N ARG A 491 -0.92 12.51 -3.45
CA ARG A 491 -1.74 13.74 -3.41
C ARG A 491 -2.78 13.76 -4.54
N THR A 492 -2.37 13.31 -5.72
CA THR A 492 -3.24 13.10 -6.86
C THR A 492 -3.46 11.59 -7.01
N PRO A 493 -4.70 11.09 -6.98
CA PRO A 493 -4.99 9.67 -7.16
C PRO A 493 -4.34 9.13 -8.43
N ALA A 494 -3.45 8.17 -8.28
CA ALA A 494 -2.72 7.54 -9.37
C ALA A 494 -2.51 6.05 -9.03
N PRO A 495 -2.66 5.13 -10.00
CA PRO A 495 -2.47 3.70 -9.76
C PRO A 495 -1.09 3.41 -9.15
N VAL A 496 -1.05 2.59 -8.10
CA VAL A 496 0.21 2.10 -7.55
C VAL A 496 0.87 1.18 -8.59
N LYS A 497 2.07 1.54 -9.05
CA LYS A 497 2.86 0.78 -10.04
C LYS A 497 3.82 -0.19 -9.39
N THR A 498 4.60 0.29 -8.43
CA THR A 498 5.65 -0.52 -7.78
C THR A 498 5.63 -0.27 -6.28
N MET A 499 5.88 -1.32 -5.51
CA MET A 499 5.93 -1.25 -4.06
C MET A 499 7.11 -2.06 -3.52
N ARG A 500 7.84 -1.48 -2.57
CA ARG A 500 9.00 -2.12 -1.95
C ARG A 500 8.98 -1.90 -0.44
N ILE A 501 9.27 -2.95 0.33
CA ILE A 501 9.24 -2.92 1.80
C ILE A 501 10.64 -3.08 2.39
N SER A 502 10.95 -2.30 3.42
CA SER A 502 12.10 -2.50 4.30
C SER A 502 11.60 -2.74 5.72
N ALA A 503 11.43 -4.02 6.07
CA ALA A 503 11.05 -4.43 7.42
C ALA A 503 12.06 -3.93 8.46
N LYS A 504 13.37 -3.98 8.16
CA LYS A 504 14.42 -3.47 9.05
C LYS A 504 14.26 -1.98 9.38
N ARG A 505 13.82 -1.17 8.43
CA ARG A 505 13.59 0.28 8.62
C ARG A 505 12.15 0.62 9.01
N GLN A 506 11.25 -0.37 9.01
CA GLN A 506 9.82 -0.19 9.19
C GLN A 506 9.22 0.81 8.19
N GLN A 507 9.62 0.71 6.92
CA GLN A 507 9.17 1.61 5.85
C GLN A 507 8.67 0.83 4.62
N LEU A 508 7.68 1.41 3.95
CA LEU A 508 7.15 1.03 2.66
C LEU A 508 7.44 2.15 1.66
N TYR A 509 7.84 1.83 0.43
CA TYR A 509 8.09 2.77 -0.65
C TYR A 509 7.16 2.44 -1.80
N VAL A 510 6.30 3.38 -2.17
CA VAL A 510 5.19 3.16 -3.10
C VAL A 510 5.29 4.17 -4.24
N SER A 511 5.32 3.72 -5.49
CA SER A 511 5.47 4.60 -6.64
C SER A 511 4.34 4.49 -7.67
N SER A 512 4.14 5.56 -8.42
CA SER A 512 3.12 5.68 -9.48
C SER A 512 3.61 6.58 -10.61
N ASP A 513 2.73 6.99 -11.53
CA ASP A 513 3.06 8.07 -12.47
C ASP A 513 3.21 9.44 -11.80
N ALA A 514 2.60 9.63 -10.62
CA ALA A 514 2.57 10.91 -9.92
C ALA A 514 3.79 11.16 -9.02
N GLY A 515 4.49 10.10 -8.59
CA GLY A 515 5.61 10.23 -7.67
C GLY A 515 5.93 8.96 -6.91
N LEU A 516 6.77 9.13 -5.88
CA LEU A 516 7.10 8.13 -4.87
C LEU A 516 6.58 8.61 -3.52
N THR A 517 6.06 7.71 -2.69
CA THR A 517 5.73 8.01 -1.30
C THR A 517 6.38 6.98 -0.38
N GLN A 518 7.15 7.47 0.59
CA GLN A 518 7.64 6.69 1.72
C GLN A 518 6.55 6.68 2.81
N VAL A 519 6.15 5.50 3.28
CA VAL A 519 5.09 5.30 4.28
C VAL A 519 5.59 4.43 5.44
N SER A 520 5.32 4.82 6.68
CA SER A 520 5.60 3.98 7.85
C SER A 520 4.74 2.72 7.87
N LEU A 521 5.28 1.56 8.26
CA LEU A 521 4.52 0.30 8.36
C LEU A 521 3.47 0.31 9.49
N HIS A 522 3.65 1.20 10.47
CA HIS A 522 2.75 1.35 11.60
C HIS A 522 2.58 2.81 12.01
N ARG A 523 1.42 3.13 12.59
CA ARG A 523 1.07 4.46 13.10
C ARG A 523 0.38 4.37 14.46
N CYS A 524 0.97 3.60 15.39
CA CYS A 524 0.33 3.26 16.67
C CYS A 524 -0.22 4.46 17.46
N GLY A 525 0.44 5.63 17.39
CA GLY A 525 -0.03 6.85 18.05
C GLY A 525 -1.42 7.33 17.59
N VAL A 526 -1.84 6.98 16.37
CA VAL A 526 -3.17 7.30 15.82
C VAL A 526 -4.29 6.57 16.59
N TYR A 527 -3.98 5.44 17.23
CA TYR A 527 -4.93 4.72 18.07
C TYR A 527 -5.14 5.39 19.45
N GLY A 528 -4.30 6.36 19.82
CA GLY A 528 -4.53 7.23 20.97
C GLY A 528 -4.08 6.68 22.32
N LYS A 529 -4.66 7.23 23.40
CA LYS A 529 -4.29 6.99 24.79
C LYS A 529 -5.27 6.10 25.57
N ALA A 530 -6.14 5.35 24.91
CA ALA A 530 -6.97 4.37 25.60
C ALA A 530 -6.45 2.96 25.29
N CYS A 531 -6.29 2.14 26.34
CA CYS A 531 -5.96 0.72 26.16
C CYS A 531 -6.98 0.02 25.25
N SER A 532 -8.27 0.36 25.39
CA SER A 532 -9.34 -0.19 24.56
C SER A 532 -9.14 0.11 23.09
N ASP A 533 -8.76 1.34 22.74
CA ASP A 533 -8.62 1.76 21.34
C ASP A 533 -7.42 1.06 20.69
N CYS A 534 -6.31 0.92 21.43
CA CYS A 534 -5.14 0.18 20.99
C CYS A 534 -5.42 -1.32 20.80
N CYS A 535 -6.22 -1.92 21.71
CA CYS A 535 -6.60 -3.32 21.64
C CYS A 535 -7.55 -3.60 20.45
N LEU A 536 -8.54 -2.72 20.22
CA LEU A 536 -9.50 -2.83 19.10
C LEU A 536 -8.84 -2.62 17.73
N ALA A 537 -7.69 -1.93 17.67
CA ALA A 537 -6.94 -1.75 16.44
C ALA A 537 -6.44 -3.07 15.85
N ARG A 538 -6.17 -4.09 16.69
CA ARG A 538 -5.67 -5.42 16.29
C ARG A 538 -4.42 -5.37 15.38
N ASP A 539 -3.66 -4.28 15.43
CA ASP A 539 -2.45 -4.10 14.62
C ASP A 539 -1.27 -4.82 15.29
N PRO A 540 -0.64 -5.83 14.65
CA PRO A 540 0.48 -6.58 15.23
C PRO A 540 1.69 -5.71 15.57
N TYR A 541 1.84 -4.58 14.89
CA TYR A 541 2.92 -3.63 15.15
C TYR A 541 2.68 -2.78 16.40
N CYS A 542 1.48 -2.79 16.98
CA CYS A 542 1.08 -1.85 18.01
C CYS A 542 0.62 -2.54 19.30
N ALA A 543 1.09 -2.04 20.43
CA ALA A 543 0.71 -2.51 21.75
C ALA A 543 0.55 -1.33 22.71
N TRP A 544 -0.38 -1.47 23.66
CA TRP A 544 -0.55 -0.51 24.74
C TRP A 544 0.62 -0.62 25.69
N ASP A 545 1.32 0.47 26.00
CA ASP A 545 2.51 0.45 26.87
C ASP A 545 2.21 0.75 28.36
N GLY A 546 0.99 1.18 28.66
CA GLY A 546 0.55 1.64 29.98
C GLY A 546 0.04 3.08 29.95
N GLU A 547 0.48 3.89 28.98
CA GLU A 547 0.12 5.30 28.83
C GLU A 547 -0.43 5.66 27.45
N SER A 548 0.08 5.04 26.39
CA SER A 548 -0.36 5.27 25.01
C SER A 548 -0.22 4.01 24.14
N CYS A 549 -0.86 4.03 22.96
CA CYS A 549 -0.63 2.98 21.97
C CYS A 549 0.70 3.24 21.25
N ALA A 550 1.63 2.30 21.38
CA ALA A 550 3.01 2.47 20.96
C ALA A 550 3.49 1.27 20.12
N PRO A 551 4.61 1.39 19.39
CA PRO A 551 5.18 0.27 18.65
C PRO A 551 5.51 -0.92 19.55
N PHE A 552 5.15 -2.12 19.11
CA PHE A 552 5.44 -3.36 19.79
C PHE A 552 6.95 -3.63 19.82
N THR A 553 7.45 -4.08 20.97
CA THR A 553 8.84 -4.52 21.15
C THR A 553 8.87 -5.73 22.09
N GLN A 554 9.74 -6.71 21.85
CA GLN A 554 9.80 -7.97 22.61
C GLN A 554 10.41 -7.86 24.03
N ALA A 555 10.46 -6.67 24.64
CA ALA A 555 11.21 -6.44 25.88
C ALA A 555 10.73 -7.29 27.09
N THR A 556 11.69 -7.82 27.85
CA THR A 556 11.52 -8.79 28.95
C THR A 556 10.96 -8.21 30.26
N LYS A 557 10.81 -6.88 30.39
CA LYS A 557 10.30 -6.23 31.60
C LYS A 557 9.25 -5.16 31.27
N ARG A 558 7.97 -5.50 31.45
CA ARG A 558 6.95 -4.72 32.20
C ARG A 558 5.56 -5.37 32.08
N ARG A 559 4.94 -5.63 33.22
CA ARG A 559 3.62 -6.27 33.39
C ARG A 559 2.43 -5.48 32.79
N SER A 560 2.65 -4.31 32.21
CA SER A 560 1.62 -3.38 31.73
C SER A 560 1.34 -3.42 30.22
N ARG A 561 2.13 -4.13 29.42
CA ARG A 561 1.88 -4.19 27.97
C ARG A 561 0.67 -5.04 27.62
N ARG A 562 -0.19 -4.53 26.74
CA ARG A 562 -1.42 -5.21 26.30
C ARG A 562 -1.57 -5.14 24.79
N GLN A 563 -1.77 -6.30 24.19
CA GLN A 563 -2.03 -6.47 22.77
C GLN A 563 -2.87 -7.75 22.62
N ASP A 564 -3.82 -7.72 21.71
CA ASP A 564 -4.64 -8.87 21.36
C ASP A 564 -5.05 -8.76 19.89
N VAL A 565 -4.15 -9.21 19.02
CA VAL A 565 -4.36 -9.21 17.57
C VAL A 565 -5.48 -10.17 17.21
N LYS A 566 -5.45 -11.37 17.81
CA LYS A 566 -6.35 -12.47 17.45
C LYS A 566 -7.82 -12.17 17.75
N HIS A 567 -8.14 -11.65 18.94
CA HIS A 567 -9.52 -11.47 19.37
C HIS A 567 -9.91 -9.99 19.48
N GLY A 568 -8.95 -9.11 19.75
CA GLY A 568 -9.23 -7.69 20.00
C GLY A 568 -10.24 -7.49 21.13
N ASP A 569 -10.01 -8.10 22.30
CA ASP A 569 -10.90 -8.06 23.46
C ASP A 569 -10.40 -7.10 24.58
N PRO A 570 -10.87 -5.85 24.61
CA PRO A 570 -10.55 -4.92 25.69
C PRO A 570 -11.01 -5.37 27.09
N LEU A 571 -12.08 -6.17 27.22
CA LEU A 571 -12.62 -6.57 28.52
C LEU A 571 -11.67 -7.51 29.27
N ARG A 572 -10.89 -8.29 28.52
CA ARG A 572 -9.85 -9.15 29.08
C ARG A 572 -8.52 -8.41 29.21
N GLN A 573 -8.13 -7.66 28.18
CA GLN A 573 -6.79 -7.06 28.12
C GLN A 573 -6.64 -5.78 28.96
N CYS A 574 -7.69 -4.96 29.05
CA CYS A 574 -7.60 -3.61 29.62
C CYS A 574 -8.22 -3.47 31.01
N ARG A 575 -8.42 -4.58 31.74
CA ARG A 575 -8.93 -4.53 33.12
C ARG A 575 -8.04 -3.65 34.00
N GLY A 576 -8.64 -2.64 34.62
CA GLY A 576 -7.93 -1.67 35.48
C GLY A 576 -7.25 -0.51 34.74
N PHE A 577 -7.26 -0.50 33.41
CA PHE A 577 -6.64 0.56 32.58
C PHE A 577 -7.64 1.30 31.68
N ASN A 578 -8.93 0.95 31.75
CA ASN A 578 -9.96 1.70 31.04
C ASN A 578 -10.02 3.12 31.60
N ALA A 579 -9.98 4.12 30.71
CA ALA A 579 -10.00 5.52 31.08
C ALA A 579 -11.16 5.83 32.04
N LYS A 580 -10.89 6.62 33.09
CA LYS A 580 -11.94 7.33 33.82
C LYS A 580 -12.82 8.03 32.77
N GLY A 581 -14.15 7.89 32.87
CA GLY A 581 -15.08 8.23 31.79
C GLY A 581 -14.77 9.57 31.12
N LYS A 582 -14.97 9.64 29.79
CA LYS A 582 -14.65 10.84 28.99
C LYS A 582 -15.17 12.11 29.66
N ALA A 583 -14.36 13.17 29.59
CA ALA A 583 -14.72 14.49 30.10
C ALA A 583 -16.01 14.98 29.43
N GLU A 584 -16.84 15.65 30.20
CA GLU A 584 -18.08 16.25 29.73
C GLU A 584 -17.77 17.57 29.02
N THR A 585 -18.23 17.71 27.78
CA THR A 585 -18.16 18.96 27.03
C THR A 585 -19.48 19.69 27.16
N VAL A 586 -19.44 21.00 27.39
CA VAL A 586 -20.64 21.84 27.44
C VAL A 586 -20.81 22.49 26.07
N GLN A 587 -22.01 22.41 25.51
CA GLN A 587 -22.37 23.06 24.25
C GLN A 587 -23.63 23.89 24.46
N PHE A 588 -23.65 25.09 23.88
CA PHE A 588 -24.79 26.01 23.94
C PHE A 588 -25.52 26.01 22.62
N GLY A 589 -26.85 26.05 22.68
CA GLY A 589 -27.72 26.28 21.54
C GLY A 589 -28.76 27.33 21.88
N VAL A 590 -29.32 27.98 20.87
CA VAL A 590 -30.35 29.02 21.04
C VAL A 590 -31.71 28.40 20.71
N GLU A 591 -32.74 28.74 21.48
CA GLU A 591 -34.09 28.28 21.22
C GLU A 591 -34.55 28.61 19.79
N GLY A 592 -35.14 27.62 19.10
CA GLY A 592 -35.57 27.72 17.72
C GLY A 592 -34.47 27.47 16.68
N SER A 593 -33.19 27.55 17.04
CA SER A 593 -32.06 27.28 16.13
C SER A 593 -31.75 25.78 16.02
N SER A 594 -30.86 25.42 15.10
CA SER A 594 -30.39 24.04 14.93
C SER A 594 -29.03 23.84 15.58
N THR A 595 -28.74 22.65 16.08
CA THR A 595 -27.45 22.34 16.72
C THR A 595 -26.96 20.94 16.38
N PHE A 596 -25.69 20.85 16.03
CA PHE A 596 -25.02 19.60 15.72
C PHE A 596 -24.16 19.13 16.91
N LEU A 597 -24.40 17.91 17.38
CA LEU A 597 -23.57 17.24 18.38
C LEU A 597 -22.68 16.22 17.68
N GLU A 598 -21.38 16.54 17.62
CA GLU A 598 -20.40 15.71 16.93
C GLU A 598 -20.07 14.44 17.74
N CYS A 599 -20.04 13.30 17.04
CA CYS A 599 -19.47 12.07 17.54
C CYS A 599 -19.03 11.17 16.38
N VAL A 600 -17.73 11.13 16.14
CA VAL A 600 -17.14 10.28 15.10
C VAL A 600 -16.39 9.12 15.77
N PRO A 601 -16.78 7.86 15.54
CA PRO A 601 -15.97 6.73 15.97
C PRO A 601 -14.67 6.68 15.15
N ARG A 602 -13.56 6.30 15.79
CA ARG A 602 -12.28 6.13 15.06
C ARG A 602 -12.33 4.95 14.09
N SER A 603 -13.03 3.89 14.46
CA SER A 603 -13.26 2.70 13.62
C SER A 603 -14.58 2.84 12.88
N PRO A 604 -14.62 2.72 11.54
CA PRO A 604 -15.87 2.70 10.79
C PRO A 604 -16.60 1.35 10.94
N GLN A 605 -15.98 0.35 11.58
CA GLN A 605 -16.65 -0.89 11.99
C GLN A 605 -17.46 -0.72 13.29
N ALA A 606 -17.25 0.39 14.02
CA ALA A 606 -17.98 0.65 15.25
C ALA A 606 -19.39 1.17 14.96
N THR A 607 -20.36 0.64 15.69
CA THR A 607 -21.75 1.13 15.64
C THR A 607 -21.98 2.17 16.74
N VAL A 608 -22.59 3.29 16.38
CA VAL A 608 -22.84 4.41 17.31
C VAL A 608 -24.28 4.43 17.78
N LYS A 609 -24.49 4.66 19.08
CA LYS A 609 -25.79 4.88 19.70
C LYS A 609 -25.75 6.11 20.59
N TRP A 610 -26.81 6.91 20.55
CA TRP A 610 -26.98 8.08 21.39
C TRP A 610 -27.96 7.81 22.53
N LEU A 611 -27.55 8.13 23.76
CA LEU A 611 -28.45 8.17 24.91
C LEU A 611 -28.65 9.62 25.34
N TYR A 612 -29.88 9.96 25.70
CA TYR A 612 -30.23 11.23 26.31
C TYR A 612 -30.51 11.01 27.79
N GLN A 613 -29.91 11.85 28.63
CA GLN A 613 -30.05 11.83 30.08
C GLN A 613 -30.65 13.14 30.57
N LYS A 614 -31.82 13.02 31.20
CA LYS A 614 -32.53 14.11 31.88
C LYS A 614 -32.94 13.63 33.27
N GLU A 615 -32.78 14.46 34.29
CA GLU A 615 -33.17 14.16 35.68
C GLU A 615 -32.66 12.78 36.18
N GLY A 616 -31.42 12.44 35.83
CA GLY A 616 -30.81 11.16 36.23
C GLY A 616 -31.26 9.92 35.45
N ARG A 617 -32.30 10.00 34.61
CA ARG A 617 -32.77 8.88 33.78
C ARG A 617 -32.11 8.89 32.40
N ARG A 618 -31.43 7.81 32.04
CA ARG A 618 -30.84 7.59 30.71
C ARG A 618 -31.81 6.84 29.82
N LYS A 619 -32.09 7.35 28.62
CA LYS A 619 -32.94 6.72 27.61
C LYS A 619 -32.26 6.74 26.23
N LEU A 620 -32.60 5.77 25.38
CA LEU A 620 -32.16 5.78 23.99
C LEU A 620 -32.77 7.00 23.27
N LEU A 621 -31.96 7.73 22.51
CA LEU A 621 -32.44 8.85 21.71
C LEU A 621 -33.22 8.32 20.49
N ASN A 622 -34.55 8.33 20.61
CA ASN A 622 -35.47 7.80 19.61
C ASN A 622 -36.45 8.88 19.11
N ARG A 623 -35.90 9.95 18.53
CA ARG A 623 -36.64 11.14 18.01
C ARG A 623 -36.35 11.36 16.52
N ASP A 624 -36.52 10.33 15.69
CA ASP A 624 -36.03 10.34 14.28
C ASP A 624 -36.69 11.42 13.38
N ARG A 625 -37.83 12.00 13.76
CA ARG A 625 -38.45 13.13 13.03
C ARG A 625 -37.74 14.46 13.28
N GLU A 626 -37.26 14.68 14.50
CA GLU A 626 -36.70 15.95 14.99
C GLU A 626 -35.16 15.93 15.02
N VAL A 627 -34.57 14.74 15.10
CA VAL A 627 -33.13 14.51 15.12
C VAL A 627 -32.70 13.78 13.86
N LEU A 628 -31.80 14.39 13.09
CA LEU A 628 -31.15 13.75 11.96
C LEU A 628 -29.85 13.08 12.44
N LYS A 629 -29.78 11.75 12.31
CA LYS A 629 -28.56 10.98 12.62
C LYS A 629 -27.65 10.97 11.38
N THR A 630 -26.40 11.38 11.56
CA THR A 630 -25.37 11.34 10.50
C THR A 630 -24.21 10.43 10.94
N PRO A 631 -23.33 9.99 10.02
CA PRO A 631 -22.11 9.28 10.39
C PRO A 631 -21.20 10.07 11.34
N GLN A 632 -21.29 11.40 11.33
CA GLN A 632 -20.45 12.30 12.12
C GLN A 632 -21.08 12.71 13.45
N GLY A 633 -22.35 12.41 13.71
CA GLY A 633 -23.05 12.88 14.90
C GLY A 633 -24.56 12.94 14.77
N ILE A 634 -25.18 13.85 15.52
CA ILE A 634 -26.63 14.11 15.45
C ILE A 634 -26.91 15.59 15.27
N LEU A 635 -27.85 15.92 14.39
CA LEU A 635 -28.37 17.27 14.19
C LEU A 635 -29.76 17.38 14.82
N LEU A 636 -29.90 18.26 15.81
CA LEU A 636 -31.17 18.71 16.37
C LEU A 636 -31.69 19.84 15.47
N LYS A 637 -32.82 19.60 14.78
CA LYS A 637 -33.30 20.51 13.73
C LYS A 637 -33.83 21.85 14.26
N SER A 638 -34.51 21.82 15.40
CA SER A 638 -35.03 23.01 16.09
C SER A 638 -34.99 22.74 17.59
N LEU A 639 -34.28 23.59 18.32
CA LEU A 639 -34.08 23.43 19.76
C LEU A 639 -35.25 23.99 20.55
N THR A 640 -35.68 23.22 21.56
CA THR A 640 -36.60 23.64 22.60
C THR A 640 -35.95 23.44 23.95
N HIS A 641 -36.35 24.17 25.00
CA HIS A 641 -35.87 23.93 26.38
C HIS A 641 -35.96 22.47 26.84
N SER A 642 -36.88 21.69 26.24
CA SER A 642 -37.01 20.26 26.52
C SER A 642 -35.77 19.45 26.13
N ASP A 643 -34.99 19.90 25.14
CA ASP A 643 -33.80 19.25 24.59
C ASP A 643 -32.54 19.47 25.43
N ALA A 644 -32.57 20.40 26.39
CA ALA A 644 -31.47 20.63 27.33
C ALA A 644 -31.22 19.38 28.18
N GLY A 645 -29.96 19.00 28.35
CA GLY A 645 -29.58 17.79 29.08
C GLY A 645 -28.27 17.18 28.63
N LEU A 646 -27.97 15.98 29.12
CA LEU A 646 -26.71 15.30 28.87
C LEU A 646 -26.87 14.20 27.81
N TYR A 647 -26.16 14.35 26.70
CA TYR A 647 -26.12 13.40 25.60
C TYR A 647 -24.87 12.53 25.69
N HIS A 648 -25.04 11.21 25.59
CA HIS A 648 -23.96 10.24 25.58
C HIS A 648 -23.88 9.58 24.22
N CYS A 649 -22.73 9.69 23.57
CA CYS A 649 -22.42 8.91 22.39
C CYS A 649 -21.68 7.63 22.80
N LEU A 650 -22.23 6.46 22.45
CA LEU A 650 -21.68 5.14 22.76
C LEU A 650 -21.29 4.44 21.47
N ALA A 651 -20.06 3.96 21.38
CA ALA A 651 -19.61 3.05 20.33
C ALA A 651 -19.67 1.61 20.81
N THR A 652 -20.08 0.71 19.91
CA THR A 652 -20.01 -0.74 20.10
C THR A 652 -19.22 -1.37 18.96
N GLU A 653 -18.15 -2.09 19.30
CA GLU A 653 -17.28 -2.82 18.37
C GLU A 653 -16.78 -4.10 19.04
N ASN A 654 -16.77 -5.24 18.34
CA ASN A 654 -16.40 -6.55 18.90
C ASN A 654 -17.07 -6.86 20.27
N ASN A 655 -18.36 -6.53 20.41
CA ASN A 655 -19.13 -6.63 21.66
C ASN A 655 -18.63 -5.76 22.83
N PHE A 656 -17.60 -4.94 22.63
CA PHE A 656 -17.13 -3.95 23.59
C PHE A 656 -17.89 -2.64 23.41
N LYS A 657 -18.41 -2.09 24.52
CA LYS A 657 -19.15 -0.82 24.55
C LYS A 657 -18.36 0.23 25.31
N HIS A 658 -18.18 1.42 24.73
CA HIS A 658 -17.55 2.53 25.42
C HIS A 658 -18.15 3.88 25.00
N THR A 659 -18.00 4.89 25.87
CA THR A 659 -18.50 6.25 25.62
C THR A 659 -17.48 7.05 24.80
N LEU A 660 -17.90 7.53 23.63
CA LEU A 660 -17.12 8.39 22.74
C LEU A 660 -17.28 9.88 23.02
N ALA A 661 -18.43 10.32 23.52
CA ALA A 661 -18.65 11.73 23.83
C ALA A 661 -19.71 11.86 24.92
N ARG A 662 -19.56 12.91 25.74
CA ARG A 662 -20.54 13.34 26.74
C ARG A 662 -20.77 14.82 26.55
N VAL A 663 -21.91 15.19 25.99
CA VAL A 663 -22.22 16.58 25.63
C VAL A 663 -23.38 17.07 26.49
N SER A 664 -23.11 18.03 27.39
CA SER A 664 -24.13 18.76 28.12
C SER A 664 -24.63 19.90 27.26
N LEU A 665 -25.80 19.73 26.65
CA LEU A 665 -26.46 20.76 25.86
C LEU A 665 -27.24 21.70 26.78
N ARG A 666 -26.89 22.99 26.72
CA ARG A 666 -27.56 24.10 27.41
C ARG A 666 -28.29 24.93 26.35
N ILE A 667 -29.51 25.37 26.66
CA ILE A 667 -30.35 26.11 25.72
C ILE A 667 -30.56 27.51 26.28
N LEU A 668 -30.28 28.51 25.45
CA LEU A 668 -30.46 29.92 25.75
C LEU A 668 -31.77 30.41 25.15
N ASP A 669 -32.49 31.26 25.89
CA ASP A 669 -33.68 31.93 25.37
C ASP A 669 -33.30 32.82 24.19
N ARG A 670 -34.15 32.80 23.16
CA ARG A 670 -33.94 33.59 21.96
C ARG A 670 -33.86 35.10 22.26
N GLU A 671 -34.68 35.58 23.20
CA GLU A 671 -34.74 36.99 23.60
C GLU A 671 -33.46 37.45 24.30
N ILE A 672 -32.90 36.60 25.17
CA ILE A 672 -31.63 36.85 25.86
C ILE A 672 -30.46 36.82 24.86
N ALA A 673 -30.51 35.89 23.91
CA ALA A 673 -29.51 35.82 22.84
C ALA A 673 -29.58 37.03 21.89
N VAL A 674 -30.75 37.62 21.66
CA VAL A 674 -30.84 38.85 20.86
C VAL A 674 -30.33 40.05 21.67
N ALA A 675 -30.73 40.18 22.94
CA ALA A 675 -30.32 41.29 23.81
C ALA A 675 -28.79 41.38 24.03
N LEU A 676 -28.09 40.25 24.08
CA LEU A 676 -26.63 40.19 24.24
C LEU A 676 -25.85 40.42 22.93
N THR A 677 -26.53 40.61 21.79
CA THR A 677 -25.89 40.89 20.48
C THR A 677 -26.13 42.30 19.95
N VAL A 678 -26.97 43.09 20.63
CA VAL A 678 -27.12 44.52 20.31
C VAL A 678 -25.85 45.23 20.76
N PRO A 679 -25.12 45.93 19.88
CA PRO A 679 -24.01 46.79 20.29
C PRO A 679 -24.57 47.91 21.17
N ASP A 680 -23.93 48.23 22.29
CA ASP A 680 -24.18 49.47 23.02
C ASP A 680 -23.88 50.63 22.06
N GLU A 681 -24.91 51.22 21.43
CA GLU A 681 -24.79 52.54 20.85
C GLU A 681 -24.87 53.54 22.01
N ASP A 682 -23.73 54.16 22.28
CA ASP A 682 -23.55 55.16 23.33
C ASP A 682 -24.64 56.25 23.27
N GLU A 683 -25.41 56.36 24.35
CA GLU A 683 -26.24 57.51 24.67
C GLU A 683 -25.36 58.73 24.96
N GLU A 684 -24.87 59.45 23.94
CA GLU A 684 -24.32 60.80 24.14
C GLU A 684 -24.24 61.59 22.82
N GLU A 685 -25.37 62.16 22.36
CA GLU A 685 -25.36 63.42 21.58
C GLU A 685 -26.77 64.02 21.44
N GLU A 686 -27.34 64.52 22.55
CA GLU A 686 -28.45 65.50 22.47
C GLU A 686 -28.15 66.76 23.29
N MET A 687 -27.09 67.49 22.93
CA MET A 687 -27.01 68.93 23.18
C MET A 687 -25.86 69.55 22.39
N THR A 688 -26.10 69.89 21.11
CA THR A 688 -25.70 71.15 20.44
C THR A 688 -25.69 70.99 18.92
N LYS A 689 -26.79 71.39 18.27
CA LYS A 689 -26.75 72.26 17.08
C LYS A 689 -28.16 72.73 16.73
N ARG A 690 -28.37 73.99 17.06
CA ARG A 690 -29.52 74.81 16.68
C ARG A 690 -29.28 75.30 15.23
N HIS A 691 -30.35 75.33 14.42
CA HIS A 691 -30.49 75.90 13.04
C HIS A 691 -30.12 74.93 11.90
N GLN A 692 -30.96 74.51 10.94
CA GLN A 692 -32.13 75.11 10.24
C GLN A 692 -33.06 74.01 9.64
N LYS A 693 -34.34 74.32 9.44
CA LYS A 693 -35.44 73.52 8.79
C LYS A 693 -35.38 73.59 7.23
N PRO A 694 -36.32 72.98 6.46
CA PRO A 694 -36.79 71.59 6.41
C PRO A 694 -36.85 71.04 4.94
N HIS A 695 -36.92 69.72 4.72
CA HIS A 695 -37.76 69.20 3.62
C HIS A 695 -38.29 67.80 3.89
N GLN A 696 -39.57 67.63 3.56
CA GLN A 696 -40.42 66.45 3.71
C GLN A 696 -40.00 65.30 2.78
N GLN A 697 -40.06 64.05 3.27
CA GLN A 697 -40.55 62.90 2.50
C GLN A 697 -40.83 61.69 3.44
N GLU A 698 -41.97 61.03 3.20
CA GLU A 698 -42.42 59.77 3.84
C GLU A 698 -41.52 58.56 3.48
N PRO A 699 -41.55 57.46 4.26
CA PRO A 699 -40.54 56.40 4.20
C PRO A 699 -40.86 55.31 3.15
N PRO A 700 -39.85 54.64 2.55
CA PRO A 700 -40.03 53.32 1.98
C PRO A 700 -39.66 52.20 2.97
N ALA A 701 -40.36 51.07 2.83
CA ALA A 701 -40.32 49.89 3.69
C ALA A 701 -38.92 49.26 3.88
N THR A 702 -38.67 48.78 5.09
CA THR A 702 -37.50 47.97 5.48
C THR A 702 -37.50 46.59 4.80
N PRO A 703 -36.37 46.14 4.20
CA PRO A 703 -36.24 44.77 3.68
C PRO A 703 -35.95 43.76 4.81
N PRO A 704 -36.29 42.46 4.64
CA PRO A 704 -36.10 41.45 5.66
C PRO A 704 -34.62 41.17 5.96
N ALA A 705 -34.32 40.91 7.23
CA ALA A 705 -32.97 40.73 7.76
C ALA A 705 -32.22 39.52 7.13
N ASN A 706 -30.92 39.72 6.89
CA ASN A 706 -30.04 38.80 6.20
C ASN A 706 -29.55 37.67 7.14
N PRO A 707 -29.82 36.37 6.86
CA PRO A 707 -29.54 35.27 7.79
C PRO A 707 -28.06 35.08 8.18
N ALA A 708 -27.12 35.58 7.37
CA ALA A 708 -25.69 35.44 7.59
C ALA A 708 -25.17 36.29 8.78
N LEU A 709 -25.77 37.46 9.03
CA LEU A 709 -25.37 38.35 10.12
C LEU A 709 -25.80 37.83 11.50
N LEU A 710 -26.93 37.13 11.57
CA LEU A 710 -27.42 36.47 12.79
C LEU A 710 -26.48 35.35 13.23
N MET A 711 -25.97 34.56 12.29
CA MET A 711 -25.10 33.40 12.57
C MET A 711 -23.71 33.84 13.07
N GLU A 712 -23.20 34.98 12.60
CA GLU A 712 -21.92 35.55 13.02
C GLU A 712 -21.99 36.20 14.42
N ALA A 713 -23.14 36.79 14.76
CA ALA A 713 -23.44 37.36 16.07
C ALA A 713 -23.66 36.28 17.14
N GLU A 714 -24.38 35.19 16.81
CA GLU A 714 -24.57 34.03 17.69
C GLU A 714 -23.23 33.36 18.07
N MET A 715 -22.30 33.27 17.12
CA MET A 715 -20.99 32.63 17.32
C MET A 715 -20.07 33.43 18.25
N ARG A 716 -20.14 34.78 18.21
CA ARG A 716 -19.37 35.67 19.10
C ARG A 716 -19.81 35.57 20.56
N MET A 717 -21.11 35.46 20.79
CA MET A 717 -21.66 35.35 22.15
C MET A 717 -21.31 34.01 22.80
N ILE A 718 -21.39 32.89 22.05
CA ILE A 718 -20.96 31.57 22.54
C ILE A 718 -19.48 31.65 22.99
N HIS A 719 -18.65 32.40 22.26
CA HIS A 719 -17.24 32.57 22.59
C HIS A 719 -17.01 33.39 23.87
N GLN A 720 -17.75 34.50 24.07
CA GLN A 720 -17.68 35.32 25.29
C GLN A 720 -18.21 34.58 26.52
N TYR A 721 -19.30 33.82 26.39
CA TYR A 721 -19.84 33.03 27.49
C TYR A 721 -18.90 31.85 27.86
N CYS A 722 -18.28 31.21 26.86
CA CYS A 722 -17.25 30.20 27.13
C CYS A 722 -16.08 30.80 27.91
N GLN A 723 -15.60 32.00 27.54
CA GLN A 723 -14.51 32.67 28.23
C GLN A 723 -14.85 33.00 29.69
N SER A 724 -16.06 33.50 29.97
CA SER A 724 -16.50 33.81 31.33
C SER A 724 -16.69 32.55 32.19
N TYR A 725 -17.21 31.46 31.62
CA TYR A 725 -17.36 30.18 32.31
C TYR A 725 -16.01 29.52 32.66
N TRP A 726 -15.03 29.55 31.74
CA TRP A 726 -13.68 29.05 32.01
C TRP A 726 -12.93 29.89 33.07
N ALA A 727 -13.19 31.20 33.11
CA ALA A 727 -12.68 32.08 34.17
C ALA A 727 -13.29 31.75 35.56
N GLN A 728 -14.55 31.31 35.60
CA GLN A 728 -15.22 30.88 36.84
C GLN A 728 -14.74 29.51 37.33
N LEU A 729 -14.44 28.56 36.43
CA LEU A 729 -13.87 27.25 36.79
C LEU A 729 -12.42 27.33 37.32
N THR A 730 -11.61 28.23 36.75
CA THR A 730 -10.22 28.46 37.20
C THR A 730 -10.13 29.19 38.54
N THR A 731 -11.15 29.96 38.91
CA THR A 731 -11.25 30.63 40.21
C THR A 731 -11.79 29.70 41.30
N ALA A 732 -12.71 28.78 40.97
CA ALA A 732 -13.20 27.76 41.91
C ALA A 732 -12.10 26.75 42.32
N GLY A 733 -11.23 26.32 41.40
CA GLY A 733 -10.13 25.40 41.70
C GLY A 733 -9.03 26.00 42.62
N LYS A 734 -8.86 27.33 42.64
CA LYS A 734 -7.92 28.02 43.53
C LYS A 734 -8.44 28.18 44.97
N ALA A 735 -9.76 28.08 45.17
CA ALA A 735 -10.37 28.22 46.49
C ALA A 735 -10.27 26.93 47.34
N GLU A 736 -10.32 25.74 46.73
CA GLU A 736 -10.13 24.46 47.44
C GLU A 736 -8.67 24.23 47.90
N GLU A 737 -7.68 24.77 47.19
CA GLU A 737 -6.26 24.64 47.53
C GLU A 737 -5.82 25.56 48.70
N GLN A 738 -6.60 26.61 48.99
CA GLN A 738 -6.35 27.51 50.13
C GLN A 738 -7.03 27.05 51.43
N GLN A 739 -8.11 26.25 51.37
CA GLN A 739 -8.75 25.72 52.59
C GLN A 739 -8.00 24.55 53.22
N THR A 740 -7.25 23.74 52.45
CA THR A 740 -6.46 22.62 52.98
C THR A 740 -5.15 23.03 53.67
N LYS A 741 -4.71 24.29 53.57
CA LYS A 741 -3.48 24.79 54.20
C LYS A 741 -3.65 25.46 55.56
N ARG A 742 -4.88 25.57 56.10
CA ARG A 742 -5.13 26.31 57.36
C ARG A 742 -5.31 25.48 58.64
N THR A 743 -5.19 24.15 58.58
CA THR A 743 -5.27 23.27 59.77
C THR A 743 -4.03 22.39 59.92
N SER A 744 -2.87 22.98 60.21
CA SER A 744 -1.78 22.25 60.88
C SER A 744 -0.81 23.21 61.56
N ARG A 745 -1.07 23.54 62.83
CA ARG A 745 -0.09 24.09 63.78
C ARG A 745 -0.51 23.77 65.21
N ARG A 746 0.03 22.68 65.78
CA ARG A 746 0.55 22.55 67.17
C ARG A 746 0.88 21.08 67.45
N HIS A 747 2.15 20.71 67.47
CA HIS A 747 2.91 20.41 68.71
C HIS A 747 4.36 20.09 68.37
N THR A 748 5.26 20.77 69.09
CA THR A 748 6.71 20.60 69.12
C THR A 748 7.11 19.70 70.28
N GLU A 749 8.00 18.75 70.02
CA GLU A 749 9.04 18.14 70.89
C GLU A 749 9.70 17.07 69.99
N GLY A 750 10.99 17.00 69.67
CA GLY A 750 12.21 17.33 70.41
C GLY A 750 13.03 16.03 70.45
N LEU A 751 14.08 15.89 69.62
CA LEU A 751 15.28 15.04 69.83
C LEU A 751 16.12 14.89 68.53
N LYS A 752 17.39 15.29 68.60
CA LYS A 752 18.55 14.93 67.75
C LYS A 752 19.36 13.85 68.52
N PRO A 753 20.48 13.28 68.00
CA PRO A 753 20.81 12.76 66.66
C PRO A 753 21.59 11.40 66.71
N SER A 754 21.77 10.72 65.57
CA SER A 754 22.91 9.85 65.16
C SER A 754 22.49 9.18 63.84
N GLY A 755 23.27 9.11 62.77
CA GLY A 755 24.70 8.79 62.67
C GLY A 755 24.79 7.40 62.01
N GLY A 756 25.01 7.35 60.70
CA GLY A 756 25.07 6.13 59.88
C GLY A 756 24.87 6.42 58.41
#